data_AF-A0A933AZJ1-F1
#
_entry.id   AF-A0A933AZJ1-F1
#
_cell.length_a   1.000
_cell.length_b   1.000
_cell.length_c   1.000
_cell.angle_alpha   90.00
_cell.angle_beta   90.00
_cell.angle_gamma   90.00
#
_symmetry.space_group_name_H-M   'P 1'
#
loop_
_entity.id
_entity.type
_entity.pdbx_description
1 polymer ?
#
loop_
_entity_poly.entity_id
_entity_poly.type
_entity_poly.pdbx_seq_one_letter_code
_entity_poly.pdbx_strand_id
1 'polypeptide(L)'
;MAIVENGPKTAEACLEQPASWIPQVSWELAAYAVLVVFAFVIRFWDLGTRMLHHDESLHAVYSYYLYVGRGYRHDPMMHGPFQFHAMALGYFLLGVSDATARVMPALFGTVLVGLPYFLRRQLGRTAALVAAFLLAVSPSFLYFSRFARNDIYIAVWTTLMVILIFGYLEKRRAAYLYGLAAVLSLSFSTKENTYITVAIFGPFLAVLGGLHVLKMLTGRGGMLVPDGDSSHTEKQPSDGETGEGALPRFGYSAAEMAILVGSLVLPLATAFAIKIEPFLRIEPVPAQEYRFLAIVFVGTLALSAAIGSRWKPQRWLWCALIFWGIFATLHTTFFGNPEGFATGSVGALKYWLEQQGVARGGQPWFYYLVLLPLYDFIPVIFGLAGAVYFVARAIFDLESGVSSWLKRNLFPLFLIYWLIGSMVLYGWAAEKMPWLVLHMALPFTLLASMAIGRLVDAVPWGTWWRRSTGNGDARVLSPFYLAVTAVLTIIVGFTLWNRSVYTAPAVQPIVAEQERLQTLALAGILLACIGFGIHHARRVGLGAALRVLALAFLLGLLPFSIRAAWQVTYYNGDVPVEMMVYTQTSPDVGKTLREIERVGFRTGAGKELRVAYDSSVSWPFEWYLRDYKGRAFYSDGMPSAEAPVVLVGFENDHDSRVRPALGENYIGQRFKLRWWFPEDYREITPQGIWNGIGDPVVRRKVWNYLLYRETLNPLGSTDYMLYVRRDLAAGPWATRSVGAAVTRSPAVQAAPQVDPFAAAIQGITGAQLWGSKGTESSQFQEPKGVAVGPDGSVYVVDTGNHRVQKFDESGQFLLAWGQKGQAQGEFAEPWGIAVDASGQVFVADTWNHRIQKFDRDGKFLGAWGKYASVADGVSNPGDFYGPRGVAVDAAGFVYVADTGNHRIQKFDNAGELVAVAGRRGAAIGQFSEPVGLAVDREGAILVADTWNRRIQRLDANLTPVQQWPIVGWASTSVSNKPYLVVDGQGNVLATDPENNRVLQFSRDGSPLAAWGKPGPDLAALRLPTGLGIDPAGRVVVVDSLNNRIVRFGIGP
;
A
#
# COMPACT_ATOMS: atom_id res chain seq x y z
N MET A 1 7.15 44.35 40.05
CA MET A 1 6.34 44.51 41.27
C MET A 1 5.84 45.95 41.30
N ALA A 2 4.55 46.15 41.06
CA ALA A 2 3.76 47.23 41.63
C ALA A 2 2.37 46.61 41.81
N ILE A 3 2.03 46.39 43.07
CA ILE A 3 0.93 45.56 43.52
C ILE A 3 -0.37 46.34 43.40
N VAL A 4 -1.37 45.61 42.95
CA VAL A 4 -2.80 45.77 43.19
C VAL A 4 -3.06 46.18 44.65
N GLU A 5 -3.29 47.47 44.91
CA GLU A 5 -4.21 47.91 45.96
C GLU A 5 -5.53 48.23 45.27
N ASN A 6 -6.53 47.38 45.43
CA ASN A 6 -7.91 47.72 45.11
C ASN A 6 -8.75 47.39 46.33
N GLY A 7 -9.15 48.43 47.06
CA GLY A 7 -10.26 48.37 48.01
C GLY A 7 -11.58 48.02 47.31
N PRO A 8 -12.68 47.87 48.06
CA PRO A 8 -13.95 47.39 47.53
C PRO A 8 -14.47 48.36 46.44
N LYS A 9 -14.44 47.91 45.18
CA LYS A 9 -14.97 48.67 44.05
C LYS A 9 -16.49 48.69 44.13
N THR A 10 -17.07 49.88 44.26
CA THR A 10 -18.51 50.12 44.20
C THR A 10 -19.05 49.79 42.79
N ALA A 11 -20.33 49.42 42.72
CA ALA A 11 -20.99 48.94 41.50
C ALA A 11 -20.90 49.92 40.31
N GLU A 12 -20.74 51.23 40.57
CA GLU A 12 -20.57 52.27 39.55
C GLU A 12 -19.25 52.14 38.78
N ALA A 13 -18.18 51.60 39.38
CA ALA A 13 -16.88 51.44 38.72
C ALA A 13 -16.84 50.32 37.66
N CYS A 14 -17.87 49.46 37.60
CA CYS A 14 -17.99 48.42 36.57
C CYS A 14 -18.67 48.91 35.29
N LEU A 15 -19.40 50.04 35.33
CA LEU A 15 -20.19 50.52 34.20
C LEU A 15 -19.43 51.49 33.27
N GLU A 16 -18.31 52.06 33.73
CA GLU A 16 -17.50 53.02 32.95
C GLU A 16 -16.30 52.41 32.22
N GLN A 17 -16.05 51.09 32.34
CA GLN A 17 -14.98 50.46 31.57
C GLN A 17 -15.47 50.16 30.14
N PRO A 18 -14.86 50.75 29.09
CA PRO A 18 -15.17 50.34 27.72
C PRO A 18 -14.91 48.85 27.60
N ALA A 19 -15.81 48.14 26.91
CA ALA A 19 -15.82 46.70 26.69
C ALA A 19 -14.42 46.10 26.38
N SER A 20 -13.65 45.80 27.42
CA SER A 20 -12.27 45.31 27.37
C SER A 20 -12.19 43.79 27.20
N TRP A 21 -13.35 43.14 27.02
CA TRP A 21 -13.52 41.72 26.76
C TRP A 21 -13.38 41.36 25.28
N ILE A 22 -13.26 42.35 24.39
CA ILE A 22 -12.84 42.12 23.00
C ILE A 22 -11.30 42.04 23.02
N PRO A 23 -10.69 40.84 22.86
CA PRO A 23 -9.24 40.73 22.82
C PRO A 23 -8.70 41.61 21.71
N GLN A 24 -7.67 42.42 22.00
CA GLN A 24 -6.95 43.16 20.96
C GLN A 24 -6.36 42.15 19.97
N VAL A 25 -7.01 42.00 18.81
CA VAL A 25 -6.58 41.06 17.76
C VAL A 25 -5.29 41.62 17.16
N SER A 26 -4.16 40.99 17.48
CA SER A 26 -2.90 41.29 16.79
C SER A 26 -2.98 40.84 15.33
N TRP A 27 -2.26 41.51 14.43
CA TRP A 27 -2.17 41.09 13.03
C TRP A 27 -1.70 39.63 12.90
N GLU A 28 -0.84 39.17 13.82
CA GLU A 28 -0.35 37.80 13.86
C GLU A 28 -1.49 36.83 14.14
N LEU A 29 -2.33 37.11 15.15
CA LEU A 29 -3.49 36.28 15.46
C LEU A 29 -4.51 36.28 14.31
N ALA A 30 -4.72 37.42 13.66
CA ALA A 30 -5.55 37.52 12.46
C ALA A 30 -4.99 36.65 11.32
N ALA A 31 -3.66 36.64 11.11
CA ALA A 31 -3.03 35.80 10.08
C ALA A 31 -3.23 34.30 10.35
N TYR A 32 -3.09 33.85 11.61
CA TYR A 32 -3.41 32.46 11.97
C TYR A 32 -4.89 32.14 11.76
N ALA A 33 -5.80 33.04 12.15
CA ALA A 33 -7.23 32.85 11.95
C ALA A 33 -7.57 32.70 10.45
N VAL A 34 -6.99 33.55 9.60
CA VAL A 34 -7.15 33.44 8.14
C VAL A 34 -6.61 32.11 7.61
N LEU A 35 -5.43 31.66 8.06
CA LEU A 35 -4.87 30.38 7.63
C LEU A 35 -5.71 29.18 8.09
N VAL A 36 -6.25 29.20 9.31
CA VAL A 36 -7.11 28.15 9.83
C VAL A 36 -8.45 28.13 9.07
N VAL A 37 -9.05 29.29 8.80
CA VAL A 37 -10.27 29.39 7.97
C VAL A 37 -10.00 28.91 6.54
N PHE A 38 -8.88 29.32 5.94
CA PHE A 38 -8.47 28.84 4.62
C PHE A 38 -8.30 27.31 4.63
N ALA A 39 -7.59 26.76 5.62
CA ALA A 39 -7.40 25.32 5.79
C ALA A 39 -8.71 24.57 6.00
N PHE A 40 -9.66 25.16 6.73
CA PHE A 40 -11.03 24.65 6.90
C PHE A 40 -11.75 24.58 5.56
N VAL A 41 -11.81 25.69 4.80
CA VAL A 41 -12.51 25.74 3.52
C VAL A 41 -11.99 24.68 2.56
N ILE A 42 -10.67 24.61 2.36
CA ILE A 42 -10.10 23.62 1.42
C ILE A 42 -10.28 22.18 1.92
N ARG A 43 -10.28 21.90 3.23
CA ARG A 43 -10.46 20.53 3.73
C ARG A 43 -11.92 20.07 3.69
N PHE A 44 -12.88 20.98 3.78
CA PHE A 44 -14.30 20.66 3.74
C PHE A 44 -14.92 20.76 2.35
N TRP A 45 -14.26 21.43 1.40
CA TRP A 45 -14.75 21.58 0.03
C TRP A 45 -14.93 20.23 -0.66
N ASP A 46 -16.13 19.88 -1.15
CA ASP A 46 -16.34 18.68 -1.96
C ASP A 46 -15.91 17.34 -1.29
N LEU A 47 -16.31 17.14 -0.03
CA LEU A 47 -15.83 16.01 0.77
C LEU A 47 -16.50 14.67 0.44
N GLY A 48 -17.68 14.69 -0.20
CA GLY A 48 -18.54 13.52 -0.41
C GLY A 48 -18.58 12.94 -1.83
N THR A 49 -17.96 13.57 -2.82
CA THR A 49 -18.06 13.14 -4.24
C THR A 49 -17.25 11.90 -4.57
N ARG A 50 -16.08 11.74 -3.93
CA ARG A 50 -15.21 10.59 -4.12
C ARG A 50 -15.79 9.34 -3.44
N MET A 51 -15.86 8.23 -4.19
CA MET A 51 -16.22 6.92 -3.64
C MET A 51 -15.30 6.54 -2.47
N LEU A 52 -15.87 6.01 -1.38
CA LEU A 52 -15.10 5.55 -0.24
C LEU A 52 -14.10 4.49 -0.69
N HIS A 53 -12.84 4.68 -0.31
CA HIS A 53 -11.81 3.67 -0.49
C HIS A 53 -12.17 2.39 0.27
N HIS A 54 -11.65 1.23 -0.16
CA HIS A 54 -11.79 -0.06 0.52
C HIS A 54 -11.72 0.06 2.07
N ASP A 55 -10.57 0.45 2.62
CA ASP A 55 -10.39 0.61 4.07
C ASP A 55 -11.23 1.74 4.69
N GLU A 56 -11.52 2.79 3.92
CA GLU A 56 -12.36 3.91 4.38
C GLU A 56 -13.81 3.46 4.60
N SER A 57 -14.32 2.62 3.69
CA SER A 57 -15.66 2.05 3.77
C SER A 57 -15.82 1.15 5.00
N LEU A 58 -14.76 0.45 5.40
CA LEU A 58 -14.72 -0.34 6.63
C LEU A 58 -14.89 0.56 7.87
N HIS A 59 -14.10 1.63 7.96
CA HIS A 59 -14.23 2.60 9.05
C HIS A 59 -15.63 3.22 9.06
N ALA A 60 -16.17 3.56 7.90
CA ALA A 60 -17.48 4.16 7.77
C ALA A 60 -18.60 3.23 8.26
N VAL A 61 -18.58 1.95 7.87
CA VAL A 61 -19.58 0.95 8.24
C VAL A 61 -19.57 0.65 9.74
N TYR A 62 -18.41 0.37 10.33
CA TYR A 62 -18.35 0.03 11.75
C TYR A 62 -18.66 1.24 12.65
N SER A 63 -18.30 2.45 12.23
CA SER A 63 -18.74 3.68 12.90
C SER A 63 -20.26 3.87 12.80
N TYR A 64 -20.85 3.48 11.66
CA TYR A 64 -22.29 3.52 11.47
C TYR A 64 -23.00 2.50 12.37
N TYR A 65 -22.45 1.29 12.53
CA TYR A 65 -22.97 0.28 13.46
C TYR A 65 -22.96 0.76 14.91
N LEU A 66 -21.89 1.45 15.32
CA LEU A 66 -21.85 2.11 16.62
C LEU A 66 -22.95 3.18 16.75
N TYR A 67 -23.11 4.04 15.74
CA TYR A 67 -24.12 5.09 15.70
C TYR A 67 -25.57 4.56 15.77
N VAL A 68 -25.91 3.50 15.04
CA VAL A 68 -27.28 2.94 15.04
C VAL A 68 -27.54 1.94 16.18
N GLY A 69 -26.60 1.78 17.11
CA GLY A 69 -26.78 0.89 18.27
C GLY A 69 -26.62 -0.60 17.97
N ARG A 70 -26.01 -1.00 16.85
CA ARG A 70 -25.59 -2.41 16.60
C ARG A 70 -24.35 -2.81 17.40
N GLY A 71 -23.68 -1.83 18.00
CA GLY A 71 -22.46 -2.02 18.79
C GLY A 71 -21.19 -2.00 17.94
N TYR A 72 -20.06 -1.91 18.64
CA TYR A 72 -18.70 -2.00 18.09
C TYR A 72 -17.84 -2.82 19.05
N ARG A 73 -17.01 -3.71 18.49
CA ARG A 73 -16.01 -4.46 19.24
C ARG A 73 -14.65 -4.15 18.65
N HIS A 74 -13.72 -3.73 19.52
CA HIS A 74 -12.35 -3.46 19.11
C HIS A 74 -11.67 -4.77 18.68
N ASP A 75 -11.14 -4.75 17.46
CA ASP A 75 -10.37 -5.82 16.84
C ASP A 75 -8.99 -5.26 16.47
N PRO A 76 -7.88 -5.91 16.84
CA PRO A 76 -6.52 -5.47 16.47
C PRO A 76 -6.31 -5.21 14.98
N MET A 77 -7.03 -5.89 14.09
CA MET A 77 -7.00 -5.64 12.65
C MET A 77 -7.46 -4.23 12.27
N MET A 78 -8.31 -3.61 13.08
CA MET A 78 -8.95 -2.33 12.81
C MET A 78 -8.17 -1.11 13.35
N HIS A 79 -6.95 -1.29 13.85
CA HIS A 79 -6.21 -0.29 14.62
C HIS A 79 -6.97 0.17 15.87
N GLY A 80 -6.65 1.36 16.39
CA GLY A 80 -7.27 1.89 17.59
C GLY A 80 -8.72 2.37 17.40
N PRO A 81 -9.55 2.36 18.46
CA PRO A 81 -10.98 2.65 18.40
C PRO A 81 -11.32 4.14 18.20
N PHE A 82 -10.36 5.06 18.37
CA PHE A 82 -10.61 6.52 18.39
C PHE A 82 -11.33 7.00 17.12
N GLN A 83 -10.88 6.58 15.94
CA GLN A 83 -11.48 6.99 14.68
C GLN A 83 -12.95 6.57 14.59
N PHE A 84 -13.30 5.37 15.06
CA PHE A 84 -14.67 4.86 15.01
C PHE A 84 -15.62 5.67 15.90
N HIS A 85 -15.17 5.99 17.11
CA HIS A 85 -15.92 6.85 18.04
C HIS A 85 -16.08 8.27 17.50
N ALA A 86 -15.01 8.85 16.96
CA ALA A 86 -15.05 10.19 16.37
C ALA A 86 -16.02 10.25 15.17
N MET A 87 -15.95 9.28 14.26
CA MET A 87 -16.85 9.21 13.11
C MET A 87 -18.31 8.98 13.52
N ALA A 88 -18.56 8.10 14.50
CA ALA A 88 -19.91 7.89 15.04
C ALA A 88 -20.49 9.18 15.66
N LEU A 89 -19.67 9.95 16.37
CA LEU A 89 -20.06 11.29 16.84
C LEU A 89 -20.36 12.23 15.67
N GLY A 90 -19.58 12.17 14.59
CA GLY A 90 -19.84 12.92 13.36
C GLY A 90 -21.21 12.57 12.74
N TYR A 91 -21.55 11.29 12.70
CA TYR A 91 -22.87 10.83 12.24
C TYR A 91 -23.99 11.31 13.15
N PHE A 92 -23.79 11.28 14.47
CA PHE A 92 -24.76 11.79 15.44
C PHE A 92 -25.03 13.29 15.26
N LEU A 93 -23.99 14.09 14.99
CA LEU A 93 -24.11 15.54 14.88
C LEU A 93 -24.63 16.02 13.51
N LEU A 94 -24.28 15.32 12.43
CA LEU A 94 -24.44 15.82 11.06
C LEU A 94 -25.23 14.88 10.14
N GLY A 95 -25.64 13.70 10.63
CA GLY A 95 -26.25 12.64 9.82
C GLY A 95 -25.23 11.77 9.08
N VAL A 96 -25.71 10.72 8.43
CA VAL A 96 -24.88 9.69 7.78
C VAL A 96 -24.79 9.96 6.28
N SER A 97 -23.57 10.15 5.77
CA SER A 97 -23.25 10.34 4.36
C SER A 97 -21.77 10.09 4.08
N ASP A 98 -21.39 9.99 2.81
CA ASP A 98 -19.97 9.89 2.40
C ASP A 98 -19.17 11.12 2.85
N ALA A 99 -19.79 12.31 2.88
CA ALA A 99 -19.16 13.53 3.36
C ALA A 99 -18.94 13.49 4.88
N THR A 100 -19.94 13.08 5.66
CA THR A 100 -19.84 13.07 7.13
C THR A 100 -18.87 12.02 7.64
N ALA A 101 -18.64 10.93 6.89
CA ALA A 101 -17.59 9.96 7.18
C ALA A 101 -16.17 10.58 7.20
N ARG A 102 -15.97 11.70 6.50
CA ARG A 102 -14.67 12.38 6.36
C ARG A 102 -14.61 13.72 7.11
N VAL A 103 -15.66 14.14 7.80
CA VAL A 103 -15.67 15.41 8.55
C VAL A 103 -14.63 15.44 9.65
N MET A 104 -14.50 14.35 10.43
CA MET A 104 -13.55 14.27 11.53
C MET A 104 -12.08 14.36 11.09
N PRO A 105 -11.59 13.61 10.09
CA PRO A 105 -10.21 13.80 9.63
C PRO A 105 -9.99 15.21 9.04
N ALA A 106 -10.99 15.80 8.37
CA ALA A 106 -10.91 17.15 7.82
C ALA A 106 -10.75 18.20 8.93
N LEU A 107 -11.56 18.07 9.99
CA LEU A 107 -11.47 18.92 11.18
C LEU A 107 -10.11 18.81 11.85
N PHE A 108 -9.60 17.59 12.04
CA PHE A 108 -8.28 17.38 12.65
C PHE A 108 -7.14 17.90 11.79
N GLY A 109 -7.23 17.77 10.46
CA GLY A 109 -6.30 18.41 9.54
C GLY A 109 -6.31 19.94 9.63
N THR A 110 -7.47 20.55 9.85
CA THR A 110 -7.59 21.99 10.12
C THR A 110 -6.97 22.38 11.46
N VAL A 111 -7.20 21.59 12.52
CA VAL A 111 -6.58 21.80 13.83
C VAL A 111 -5.07 21.75 13.73
N LEU A 112 -4.51 20.80 12.98
CA LEU A 112 -3.07 20.65 12.77
C LEU A 112 -2.41 21.94 12.24
N VAL A 113 -3.09 22.67 11.35
CA VAL A 113 -2.61 23.96 10.80
C VAL A 113 -2.51 25.05 11.86
N GLY A 114 -3.36 25.02 12.89
CA GLY A 114 -3.34 26.00 13.99
C GLY A 114 -2.28 25.70 15.06
N LEU A 115 -1.84 24.45 15.20
CA LEU A 115 -0.93 24.03 16.27
C LEU A 115 0.45 24.72 16.29
N PRO A 116 1.08 25.08 15.15
CA PRO A 116 2.36 25.80 15.15
C PRO A 116 2.36 27.10 15.96
N TYR A 117 1.20 27.75 16.15
CA TYR A 117 1.05 28.93 17.01
C TYR A 117 1.61 28.69 18.43
N PHE A 118 1.40 27.49 18.98
CA PHE A 118 1.86 27.13 20.32
C PHE A 118 3.37 26.81 20.36
N LEU A 119 4.01 26.61 19.20
CA LEU A 119 5.45 26.40 19.05
C LEU A 119 6.22 27.68 18.69
N ARG A 120 5.57 28.86 18.67
CA ARG A 120 6.19 30.14 18.31
C ARG A 120 7.43 30.51 19.12
N ARG A 121 7.54 30.01 20.36
CA ARG A 121 8.71 30.27 21.21
C ARG A 121 9.93 29.46 20.77
N GLN A 122 9.70 28.24 20.29
CA GLN A 122 10.74 27.33 19.83
C GLN A 122 11.09 27.58 18.36
N LEU A 123 10.10 27.83 17.51
CA LEU A 123 10.28 28.09 16.07
C LEU A 123 10.72 29.55 15.78
N GLY A 124 10.17 30.50 16.53
CA GLY A 124 10.10 31.91 16.13
C GLY A 124 8.75 32.24 15.49
N ARG A 125 8.32 33.52 15.56
CA ARG A 125 6.99 33.96 15.08
C ARG A 125 6.81 33.73 13.57
N THR A 126 7.78 34.18 12.77
CA THR A 126 7.75 34.03 11.31
C THR A 126 7.78 32.56 10.89
N ALA A 127 8.65 31.76 11.50
CA ALA A 127 8.74 30.33 11.23
C ALA A 127 7.46 29.58 11.60
N ALA A 128 6.81 29.89 12.73
CA ALA A 128 5.54 29.28 13.12
C ALA A 128 4.41 29.60 12.13
N LEU A 129 4.36 30.83 11.61
CA LEU A 129 3.38 31.21 10.58
C LEU A 129 3.65 30.49 9.25
N VAL A 130 4.93 30.37 8.86
CA VAL A 130 5.34 29.58 7.69
C VAL A 130 4.99 28.11 7.86
N ALA A 131 5.18 27.52 9.04
CA ALA A 131 4.79 26.14 9.32
C ALA A 131 3.28 25.94 9.15
N ALA A 132 2.46 26.84 9.70
CA ALA A 132 1.01 26.80 9.53
C ALA A 132 0.62 26.88 8.05
N PHE A 133 1.22 27.80 7.29
CA PHE A 133 0.98 27.91 5.85
C PHE A 133 1.38 26.63 5.09
N LEU A 134 2.58 26.09 5.32
CA LEU A 134 3.05 24.88 4.65
C LEU A 134 2.19 23.65 4.98
N LEU A 135 1.72 23.50 6.23
CA LEU A 135 0.77 22.45 6.61
C LEU A 135 -0.60 22.64 5.95
N ALA A 136 -1.01 23.89 5.69
CA ALA A 136 -2.27 24.16 5.02
C ALA A 136 -2.26 23.73 3.55
N VAL A 137 -1.15 23.99 2.83
CA VAL A 137 -1.03 23.76 1.37
C VAL A 137 -0.20 22.54 0.97
N SER A 138 0.40 21.80 1.92
CA SER A 138 1.14 20.58 1.62
C SER A 138 0.23 19.55 0.93
N PRO A 139 0.69 18.93 -0.18
CA PRO A 139 -0.09 17.89 -0.85
C PRO A 139 -0.41 16.70 0.07
N SER A 140 0.55 16.23 0.84
CA SER A 140 0.36 15.07 1.75
C SER A 140 -0.62 15.38 2.87
N PHE A 141 -0.43 16.51 3.58
CA PHE A 141 -1.32 16.87 4.70
C PHE A 141 -2.73 17.22 4.24
N LEU A 142 -2.88 17.88 3.08
CA LEU A 142 -4.19 18.19 2.55
C LEU A 142 -4.92 16.91 2.12
N TYR A 143 -4.27 16.06 1.33
CA TYR A 143 -4.85 14.81 0.82
C TYR A 143 -5.30 13.88 1.96
N PHE A 144 -4.41 13.54 2.89
CA PHE A 144 -4.73 12.60 3.97
C PHE A 144 -5.64 13.17 5.06
N SER A 145 -5.82 14.50 5.12
CA SER A 145 -6.86 15.08 5.98
C SER A 145 -8.28 14.97 5.43
N ARG A 146 -8.44 14.59 4.16
CA ARG A 146 -9.76 14.43 3.52
C ARG A 146 -10.16 12.96 3.34
N PHE A 147 -9.43 12.08 4.03
CA PHE A 147 -9.51 10.63 3.89
C PHE A 147 -9.72 10.02 5.26
N ALA A 148 -10.73 9.15 5.45
CA ALA A 148 -11.03 8.57 6.76
C ALA A 148 -9.99 7.50 7.16
N ARG A 149 -8.84 7.98 7.62
CA ARG A 149 -7.68 7.23 8.11
C ARG A 149 -7.14 7.79 9.41
N ASN A 150 -6.48 6.92 10.16
CA ASN A 150 -5.91 7.21 11.47
C ASN A 150 -4.73 8.22 11.43
N ASP A 151 -4.01 8.31 10.31
CA ASP A 151 -2.69 8.98 10.25
C ASP A 151 -2.75 10.50 10.47
N ILE A 152 -3.82 11.19 10.06
CA ILE A 152 -3.97 12.63 10.32
C ILE A 152 -4.20 12.92 11.81
N TYR A 153 -4.92 12.04 12.51
CA TYR A 153 -5.11 12.16 13.96
C TYR A 153 -3.78 11.95 14.70
N ILE A 154 -2.99 10.95 14.27
CA ILE A 154 -1.65 10.75 14.83
C ILE A 154 -0.77 12.00 14.60
N ALA A 155 -0.81 12.64 13.43
CA ALA A 155 -0.04 13.88 13.19
C ALA A 155 -0.41 15.01 14.18
N VAL A 156 -1.69 15.15 14.50
CA VAL A 156 -2.19 16.07 15.55
C VAL A 156 -1.67 15.67 16.92
N TRP A 157 -1.81 14.40 17.31
CA TRP A 157 -1.31 13.89 18.59
C TRP A 157 0.19 14.08 18.74
N THR A 158 0.98 13.75 17.72
CA THR A 158 2.43 13.94 17.73
C THR A 158 2.81 15.41 17.88
N THR A 159 2.13 16.33 17.19
CA THR A 159 2.41 17.77 17.33
C THR A 159 2.04 18.28 18.72
N LEU A 160 0.92 17.83 19.27
CA LEU A 160 0.53 18.12 20.66
C LEU A 160 1.55 17.55 21.66
N MET A 161 2.06 16.34 21.45
CA MET A 161 3.15 15.78 22.29
C MET A 161 4.37 16.70 22.27
N VAL A 162 4.80 17.17 21.10
CA VAL A 162 5.93 18.11 20.98
C VAL A 162 5.66 19.41 21.74
N ILE A 163 4.47 19.99 21.60
CA ILE A 163 4.04 21.20 22.33
C ILE A 163 4.10 20.97 23.85
N LEU A 164 3.59 19.83 24.33
CA LEU A 164 3.50 19.52 25.75
C LEU A 164 4.88 19.20 26.36
N ILE A 165 5.72 18.45 25.64
CA ILE A 165 7.09 18.13 26.03
C ILE A 165 7.91 19.40 26.17
N PHE A 166 8.01 20.23 25.13
CA PHE A 166 8.79 21.46 25.18
C PHE A 166 8.17 22.52 26.12
N GLY A 167 6.84 22.53 26.25
CA GLY A 167 6.14 23.33 27.26
C GLY A 167 6.57 22.97 28.68
N TYR A 168 6.70 21.67 29.00
CA TYR A 168 7.16 21.22 30.30
C TYR A 168 8.66 21.47 30.52
N LEU A 169 9.51 21.19 29.53
CA LEU A 169 10.96 21.42 29.63
C LEU A 169 11.29 22.87 30.00
N GLU A 170 10.47 23.82 29.57
CA GLU A 170 10.64 25.24 29.90
C GLU A 170 9.95 25.65 31.21
N LYS A 171 8.66 25.30 31.36
CA LYS A 171 7.79 25.87 32.41
C LYS A 171 7.60 24.96 33.63
N ARG A 172 7.85 23.65 33.50
CA ARG A 172 7.69 22.62 34.54
C ARG A 172 6.33 22.59 35.26
N ARG A 173 5.25 23.01 34.57
CA ARG A 173 3.90 22.97 35.15
C ARG A 173 3.29 21.57 35.02
N ALA A 174 2.65 21.08 36.09
CA ALA A 174 2.04 19.76 36.12
C ALA A 174 0.97 19.54 35.03
N ALA A 175 0.26 20.60 34.61
CA ALA A 175 -0.71 20.55 33.52
C ALA A 175 -0.15 19.96 32.21
N TYR A 176 1.14 20.16 31.91
CA TYR A 176 1.77 19.57 30.74
C TYR A 176 1.94 18.05 30.86
N LEU A 177 2.15 17.52 32.06
CA LEU A 177 2.24 16.08 32.32
C LEU A 177 0.88 15.42 32.16
N TYR A 178 -0.18 16.02 32.72
CA TYR A 178 -1.55 15.54 32.57
C TYR A 178 -2.02 15.57 31.12
N GLY A 179 -1.74 16.68 30.42
CA GLY A 179 -2.02 16.79 28.98
C GLY A 179 -1.26 15.75 28.17
N LEU A 180 0.01 15.49 28.49
CA LEU A 180 0.81 14.48 27.79
C LEU A 180 0.26 13.07 28.02
N ALA A 181 -0.16 12.74 29.24
CA ALA A 181 -0.82 11.47 29.54
C ALA A 181 -2.12 11.29 28.72
N ALA A 182 -2.95 12.33 28.62
CA ALA A 182 -4.16 12.30 27.80
C ALA A 182 -3.86 12.11 26.30
N VAL A 183 -2.92 12.88 25.76
CA VAL A 183 -2.54 12.81 24.33
C VAL A 183 -1.89 11.47 23.99
N LEU A 184 -1.05 10.92 24.87
CA LEU A 184 -0.48 9.57 24.68
C LEU A 184 -1.59 8.52 24.63
N SER A 185 -2.56 8.58 25.54
CA SER A 185 -3.68 7.64 25.56
C SER A 185 -4.53 7.71 24.28
N LEU A 186 -4.84 8.92 23.82
CA LEU A 186 -5.54 9.14 22.55
C LEU A 186 -4.74 8.62 21.35
N SER A 187 -3.42 8.82 21.34
CA SER A 187 -2.53 8.32 20.29
C SER A 187 -2.50 6.80 20.23
N PHE A 188 -2.34 6.12 21.38
CA PHE A 188 -2.43 4.65 21.44
C PHE A 188 -3.81 4.12 21.08
N SER A 189 -4.86 4.88 21.41
CA SER A 189 -6.23 4.57 20.99
C SER A 189 -6.51 4.90 19.51
N THR A 190 -5.52 5.39 18.76
CA THR A 190 -5.64 5.73 17.34
C THR A 190 -4.88 4.72 16.47
N LYS A 191 -3.58 4.53 16.70
CA LYS A 191 -2.74 3.66 15.84
C LYS A 191 -1.43 3.24 16.51
N GLU A 192 -0.92 2.09 16.10
CA GLU A 192 0.32 1.46 16.56
C GLU A 192 1.57 2.26 16.19
N ASN A 193 1.50 3.17 15.21
CA ASN A 193 2.57 4.13 14.90
C ASN A 193 3.01 4.97 16.12
N THR A 194 2.17 5.04 17.17
CA THR A 194 2.53 5.63 18.46
C THR A 194 3.75 4.95 19.09
N TYR A 195 3.92 3.63 18.93
CA TYR A 195 5.11 2.92 19.42
C TYR A 195 6.40 3.45 18.77
N ILE A 196 6.39 3.72 17.46
CA ILE A 196 7.52 4.32 16.74
C ILE A 196 7.78 5.74 17.27
N THR A 197 6.73 6.54 17.48
CA THR A 197 6.86 7.90 18.03
C THR A 197 7.51 7.88 19.42
N VAL A 198 7.10 6.96 20.29
CA VAL A 198 7.68 6.78 21.63
C VAL A 198 9.12 6.25 21.53
N ALA A 199 9.42 5.34 20.60
CA ALA A 199 10.77 4.85 20.35
C ALA A 199 11.74 5.93 19.83
N ILE A 200 11.21 7.03 19.26
CA ILE A 200 12.01 8.22 18.89
C ILE A 200 12.09 9.16 20.11
N PHE A 201 10.97 9.62 20.64
CA PHE A 201 10.98 10.68 21.66
C PHE A 201 11.52 10.20 23.02
N GLY A 202 11.27 8.95 23.39
CA GLY A 202 11.71 8.36 24.66
C GLY A 202 13.24 8.37 24.82
N PRO A 203 14.00 7.76 23.90
CA PRO A 203 15.47 7.79 23.96
C PRO A 203 16.04 9.21 23.92
N PHE A 204 15.47 10.13 23.14
CA PHE A 204 15.88 11.54 23.16
C PHE A 204 15.75 12.16 24.55
N LEU A 205 14.60 11.98 25.22
CA LEU A 205 14.35 12.48 26.57
C LEU A 205 15.25 11.81 27.61
N ALA A 206 15.50 10.50 27.47
CA ALA A 206 16.38 9.76 28.37
C ALA A 206 17.84 10.23 28.25
N VAL A 207 18.35 10.42 27.03
CA VAL A 207 19.70 10.94 26.77
C VAL A 207 19.83 12.37 27.31
N LEU A 208 18.83 13.22 27.06
CA LEU A 208 18.80 14.58 27.60
C LEU A 208 18.72 14.61 29.14
N GLY A 209 18.05 13.62 29.75
CA GLY A 209 17.99 13.45 31.20
C GLY A 209 19.29 12.95 31.83
N GLY A 210 20.08 12.17 31.09
CA GLY A 210 21.38 11.64 31.50
C GLY A 210 21.32 10.87 32.83
N LEU A 211 22.31 11.08 33.71
CA LEU A 211 22.39 10.42 35.01
C LEU A 211 21.22 10.73 35.96
N HIS A 212 20.43 11.78 35.70
CA HIS A 212 19.27 12.11 36.53
C HIS A 212 18.19 11.04 36.47
N VAL A 213 18.01 10.38 35.33
CA VAL A 213 17.10 9.24 35.19
C VAL A 213 17.50 8.13 36.18
N LEU A 214 18.78 7.76 36.20
CA LEU A 214 19.29 6.72 37.10
C LEU A 214 19.20 7.12 38.58
N LYS A 215 19.50 8.39 38.91
CA LYS A 215 19.41 8.91 40.28
C LYS A 215 17.97 8.90 40.82
N MET A 216 16.99 9.25 39.97
CA MET A 216 15.57 9.20 40.35
C MET A 216 15.07 7.76 40.53
N LEU A 217 15.51 6.83 39.68
CA LEU A 217 15.13 5.42 39.79
C LEU A 217 15.75 4.72 41.00
N THR A 218 16.96 5.11 41.41
CA THR A 218 17.71 4.47 42.51
C THR A 218 17.49 5.13 43.88
N GLY A 219 16.78 6.26 43.95
CA GLY A 219 16.53 6.99 45.21
C GLY A 219 17.78 7.62 45.85
N ARG A 220 18.93 7.61 45.17
CA ARG A 220 20.24 8.06 45.69
C ARG A 220 20.56 9.54 45.43
N GLY A 221 19.65 10.30 44.84
CA GLY A 221 19.80 11.75 44.63
C GLY A 221 18.74 12.53 45.40
N GLY A 222 19.16 13.41 46.30
CA GLY A 222 18.24 14.33 46.99
C GLY A 222 17.35 15.08 45.98
N MET A 223 16.04 15.09 46.24
CA MET A 223 14.99 15.76 45.45
C MET A 223 15.09 17.30 45.54
N LEU A 224 16.26 17.86 45.24
CA LEU A 224 16.53 19.29 45.40
C LEU A 224 16.46 20.03 44.07
N VAL A 225 15.25 20.09 43.50
CA VAL A 225 14.81 21.30 42.79
C VAL A 225 13.35 21.51 43.20
N PRO A 226 13.03 22.59 43.94
CA PRO A 226 11.66 22.89 44.36
C PRO A 226 10.71 22.86 43.16
N ASP A 227 9.52 22.28 43.35
CA ASP A 227 8.44 22.40 42.38
C ASP A 227 8.11 23.89 42.21
N GLY A 228 8.08 24.37 40.97
CA GLY A 228 7.78 25.78 40.64
C GLY A 228 6.32 26.17 40.87
N ASP A 229 5.67 25.61 41.88
CA ASP A 229 4.26 25.82 42.24
C ASP A 229 4.10 26.68 43.51
N SER A 230 5.18 27.28 44.02
CA SER A 230 5.06 28.26 45.09
C SER A 230 4.47 29.56 44.56
N SER A 231 3.23 29.85 44.95
CA SER A 231 2.55 31.14 44.86
C SER A 231 3.20 32.25 45.72
N HIS A 232 4.45 32.06 46.17
CA HIS A 232 5.20 33.04 46.93
C HIS A 232 6.33 33.61 46.07
N THR A 233 6.17 34.89 45.74
CA THR A 233 7.17 35.87 45.35
C THR A 233 8.63 35.41 45.47
N GLU A 234 9.13 34.72 44.45
CA GLU A 234 10.56 34.56 44.24
C GLU A 234 10.96 35.56 43.16
N LYS A 235 11.75 36.56 43.55
CA LYS A 235 12.30 37.56 42.65
C LYS A 235 13.01 36.84 41.49
N GLN A 236 12.76 37.29 40.26
CA GLN A 236 13.62 36.95 39.12
C GLN A 236 15.09 37.17 39.54
N PRO A 237 15.97 36.16 39.41
CA PRO A 237 17.39 36.42 39.59
C PRO A 237 17.79 37.39 38.48
N SER A 238 18.43 38.49 38.87
CA SER A 238 19.07 39.45 37.97
C SER A 238 20.00 38.71 37.00
N ASP A 239 20.15 39.23 35.78
CA ASP A 239 20.88 38.69 34.63
C ASP A 239 22.41 38.46 34.84
N GLY A 240 22.87 38.21 36.06
CA GLY A 240 24.27 38.05 36.45
C GLY A 240 24.65 36.74 37.16
N GLU A 241 23.72 35.80 37.43
CA GLU A 241 24.08 34.53 38.05
C GLU A 241 24.55 33.48 37.03
N THR A 242 25.68 32.86 37.37
CA THR A 242 26.57 32.05 36.55
C THR A 242 25.88 30.90 35.80
N GLY A 243 26.40 30.58 34.61
CA GLY A 243 25.84 29.64 33.63
C GLY A 243 25.68 28.16 34.04
N GLU A 244 25.80 27.81 35.32
CA GLU A 244 25.75 26.43 35.83
C GLU A 244 24.32 25.92 36.14
N GLY A 245 23.32 26.79 36.34
CA GLY A 245 21.97 26.37 36.79
C GLY A 245 21.01 25.80 35.72
N ALA A 246 21.26 26.03 34.43
CA ALA A 246 20.31 25.64 33.37
C ALA A 246 20.43 24.16 32.94
N LEU A 247 21.64 23.62 32.93
CA LEU A 247 21.94 22.22 32.59
C LEU A 247 21.23 21.23 33.52
N PRO A 248 21.31 21.40 34.86
CA PRO A 248 20.55 20.58 35.80
C PRO A 248 19.05 20.68 35.50
N ARG A 249 18.51 21.89 35.33
CA ARG A 249 17.06 22.11 35.17
C ARG A 249 16.47 21.42 33.93
N PHE A 250 17.12 21.50 32.76
CA PHE A 250 16.68 20.80 31.55
C PHE A 250 16.82 19.28 31.70
N GLY A 251 17.94 18.81 32.25
CA GLY A 251 18.16 17.38 32.51
C GLY A 251 17.13 16.78 33.47
N TYR A 252 16.82 17.47 34.57
CA TYR A 252 15.76 17.06 35.52
C TYR A 252 14.39 16.98 34.84
N SER A 253 14.01 18.00 34.07
CA SER A 253 12.69 18.04 33.40
C SER A 253 12.57 16.97 32.32
N ALA A 254 13.65 16.68 31.60
CA ALA A 254 13.72 15.62 30.60
C ALA A 254 13.65 14.23 31.24
N ALA A 255 14.35 14.02 32.36
CA ALA A 255 14.28 12.77 33.13
C ALA A 255 12.88 12.51 33.68
N GLU A 256 12.20 13.54 34.20
CA GLU A 256 10.79 13.47 34.63
C GLU A 256 9.87 13.01 33.48
N MET A 257 10.04 13.58 32.28
CA MET A 257 9.27 13.17 31.10
C MET A 257 9.60 11.74 30.65
N ALA A 258 10.87 11.35 30.65
CA ALA A 258 11.30 10.00 30.29
C ALA A 258 10.69 8.95 31.24
N ILE A 259 10.67 9.22 32.55
CA ILE A 259 10.05 8.33 33.55
C ILE A 259 8.53 8.26 33.34
N LEU A 260 7.86 9.39 33.10
CA LEU A 260 6.41 9.42 32.85
C LEU A 260 6.05 8.60 31.61
N VAL A 261 6.65 8.92 30.46
CA VAL A 261 6.38 8.24 29.18
C VAL A 261 6.74 6.76 29.29
N GLY A 262 7.93 6.45 29.82
CA GLY A 262 8.40 5.07 29.97
C GLY A 262 7.48 4.23 30.87
N SER A 263 7.11 4.74 32.04
CA SER A 263 6.23 4.00 32.97
C SER A 263 4.82 3.81 32.40
N LEU A 264 4.20 4.81 31.77
CA LEU A 264 2.85 4.66 31.21
C LEU A 264 2.79 3.69 30.02
N VAL A 265 3.83 3.68 29.18
CA VAL A 265 3.85 2.88 27.94
C VAL A 265 4.35 1.45 28.18
N LEU A 266 5.14 1.21 29.23
CA LEU A 266 5.74 -0.10 29.51
C LEU A 266 4.74 -1.27 29.45
N PRO A 267 3.53 -1.20 30.01
CA PRO A 267 2.57 -2.32 29.93
C PRO A 267 2.08 -2.58 28.50
N LEU A 268 1.96 -1.53 27.66
CA LEU A 268 1.57 -1.65 26.26
C LEU A 268 2.68 -2.23 25.36
N ALA A 269 3.92 -2.31 25.85
CA ALA A 269 5.05 -2.91 25.14
C ALA A 269 5.14 -4.44 25.33
N THR A 270 4.17 -5.05 26.03
CA THR A 270 4.18 -6.47 26.42
C THR A 270 4.42 -7.44 25.25
N ALA A 271 3.80 -7.19 24.09
CA ALA A 271 3.90 -8.11 22.95
C ALA A 271 5.32 -8.19 22.33
N PHE A 272 6.25 -7.28 22.67
CA PHE A 272 7.65 -7.46 22.29
C PHE A 272 8.32 -8.66 22.97
N ALA A 273 7.76 -9.17 24.07
CA ALA A 273 8.27 -10.38 24.72
C ALA A 273 8.25 -11.62 23.79
N ILE A 274 7.34 -11.66 22.82
CA ILE A 274 7.26 -12.73 21.79
C ILE A 274 8.54 -12.78 20.95
N LYS A 275 9.18 -11.63 20.69
CA LYS A 275 10.44 -11.58 19.91
C LYS A 275 11.66 -12.05 20.71
N ILE A 276 11.56 -12.14 22.03
CA ILE A 276 12.63 -12.59 22.93
C ILE A 276 12.52 -14.10 23.18
N GLU A 277 11.34 -14.69 23.00
CA GLU A 277 11.02 -16.10 23.21
C GLU A 277 11.93 -17.11 22.46
N PRO A 278 12.31 -16.89 21.17
CA PRO A 278 13.26 -17.77 20.48
C PRO A 278 14.63 -17.81 21.16
N PHE A 279 15.01 -16.74 21.86
CA PHE A 279 16.25 -16.65 22.62
C PHE A 279 16.20 -17.44 23.94
N LEU A 280 14.99 -17.69 24.45
CA LEU A 280 14.72 -18.40 25.69
C LEU A 280 14.43 -19.90 25.49
N ARG A 281 14.38 -20.38 24.23
CA ARG A 281 14.13 -21.79 23.85
C ARG A 281 12.83 -22.36 24.42
N ILE A 282 11.79 -21.54 24.50
CA ILE A 282 10.44 -21.98 24.87
C ILE A 282 9.62 -22.00 23.58
N GLU A 283 9.13 -23.16 23.17
CA GLU A 283 8.17 -23.27 22.06
C GLU A 283 6.75 -23.29 22.64
N PRO A 284 5.94 -22.24 22.44
CA PRO A 284 4.62 -22.19 23.04
C PRO A 284 3.59 -22.90 22.15
N VAL A 285 2.68 -23.62 22.80
CA VAL A 285 1.38 -23.95 22.22
C VAL A 285 0.55 -22.64 22.18
N PRO A 286 -0.24 -22.34 21.13
CA PRO A 286 -0.95 -21.05 21.00
C PRO A 286 -1.81 -20.63 22.21
N ALA A 287 -2.40 -21.59 22.93
CA ALA A 287 -3.17 -21.33 24.15
C ALA A 287 -2.31 -20.90 25.36
N GLN A 288 -1.02 -21.29 25.37
CA GLN A 288 -0.05 -20.91 26.41
C GLN A 288 0.55 -19.53 26.13
N GLU A 289 0.65 -19.11 24.87
CA GLU A 289 1.18 -17.79 24.48
C GLU A 289 0.36 -16.64 25.09
N TYR A 290 -0.96 -16.67 24.98
CA TYR A 290 -1.81 -15.63 25.58
C TYR A 290 -1.72 -15.59 27.11
N ARG A 291 -1.53 -16.75 27.77
CA ARG A 291 -1.30 -16.82 29.22
C ARG A 291 0.05 -16.20 29.59
N PHE A 292 1.10 -16.50 28.82
CA PHE A 292 2.41 -15.90 28.98
C PHE A 292 2.34 -14.38 28.84
N LEU A 293 1.72 -13.87 27.77
CA LEU A 293 1.56 -12.44 27.55
C LEU A 293 0.75 -11.76 28.66
N ALA A 294 -0.29 -12.41 29.18
CA ALA A 294 -1.03 -11.88 30.33
C ALA A 294 -0.15 -11.75 31.59
N ILE A 295 0.70 -12.75 31.87
CA ILE A 295 1.65 -12.70 32.99
C ILE A 295 2.67 -11.55 32.79
N VAL A 296 3.23 -11.43 31.59
CA VAL A 296 4.16 -10.34 31.26
C VAL A 296 3.47 -8.97 31.37
N PHE A 297 2.21 -8.86 30.93
CA PHE A 297 1.42 -7.63 31.08
C PHE A 297 1.25 -7.25 32.55
N VAL A 298 0.87 -8.19 33.41
CA VAL A 298 0.74 -7.94 34.86
C VAL A 298 2.09 -7.56 35.48
N GLY A 299 3.17 -8.24 35.09
CA GLY A 299 4.52 -7.93 35.57
C GLY A 299 5.01 -6.55 35.14
N THR A 300 4.80 -6.16 33.88
CA THR A 300 5.14 -4.83 33.35
C THR A 300 4.26 -3.73 33.94
N LEU A 301 2.98 -4.01 34.22
CA LEU A 301 2.08 -3.11 34.94
C LEU A 301 2.53 -2.90 36.40
N ALA A 302 2.91 -3.96 37.11
CA ALA A 302 3.46 -3.87 38.45
C ALA A 302 4.79 -3.09 38.46
N LEU A 303 5.67 -3.31 37.48
CA LEU A 303 6.91 -2.56 37.32
C LEU A 303 6.65 -1.08 37.01
N SER A 304 5.68 -0.78 36.14
CA SER A 304 5.20 0.57 35.86
C SER A 304 4.77 1.28 37.14
N ALA A 305 3.94 0.62 37.96
CA ALA A 305 3.51 1.14 39.25
C ALA A 305 4.66 1.30 40.25
N ALA A 306 5.63 0.39 40.26
CA ALA A 306 6.81 0.46 41.13
C ALA A 306 7.77 1.60 40.74
N ILE A 307 7.90 1.92 39.45
CA ILE A 307 8.67 3.08 38.95
C ILE A 307 7.92 4.37 39.27
N GLY A 308 6.64 4.43 38.93
CA GLY A 308 5.80 5.62 39.10
C GLY A 308 5.55 6.01 40.55
N SER A 309 5.32 5.04 41.44
CA SER A 309 5.14 5.31 42.88
C SER A 309 6.40 5.86 43.56
N ARG A 310 7.59 5.58 43.01
CA ARG A 310 8.86 6.18 43.47
C ARG A 310 9.08 7.59 42.92
N TRP A 311 8.44 7.93 41.80
CA TRP A 311 8.59 9.22 41.13
C TRP A 311 7.32 10.07 41.23
N LYS A 312 7.31 11.05 42.14
CA LYS A 312 6.17 11.97 42.38
C LYS A 312 4.82 11.22 42.42
N PRO A 313 4.58 10.36 43.43
CA PRO A 313 3.52 9.36 43.43
C PRO A 313 2.13 9.93 43.13
N GLN A 314 1.78 11.07 43.70
CA GLN A 314 0.48 11.72 43.45
C GLN A 314 0.33 12.17 41.99
N ARG A 315 1.36 12.78 41.41
CA ARG A 315 1.32 13.26 40.02
C ARG A 315 1.29 12.10 39.05
N TRP A 316 2.10 11.09 39.29
CA TRP A 316 2.11 9.88 38.48
C TRP A 316 0.76 9.17 38.53
N LEU A 317 0.14 9.02 39.72
CA LEU A 317 -1.17 8.40 39.87
C LEU A 317 -2.23 9.13 39.02
N TRP A 318 -2.29 10.46 39.07
CA TRP A 318 -3.22 11.23 38.23
C TRP A 318 -2.94 11.05 36.74
N CYS A 319 -1.67 11.03 36.32
CA CYS A 319 -1.33 10.76 34.93
C CYS A 319 -1.75 9.34 34.50
N ALA A 320 -1.52 8.33 35.35
CA ALA A 320 -1.92 6.95 35.11
C ALA A 320 -3.44 6.80 35.03
N LEU A 321 -4.19 7.46 35.91
CA LEU A 321 -5.65 7.48 35.89
C LEU A 321 -6.20 8.14 34.63
N ILE A 322 -5.62 9.27 34.19
CA ILE A 322 -5.99 9.92 32.93
C ILE A 322 -5.70 8.99 31.75
N PHE A 323 -4.48 8.44 31.69
CA PHE A 323 -4.04 7.59 30.59
C PHE A 323 -4.90 6.34 30.46
N TRP A 324 -4.99 5.54 31.53
CA TRP A 324 -5.73 4.28 31.53
C TRP A 324 -7.24 4.50 31.53
N GLY A 325 -7.73 5.59 32.10
CA GLY A 325 -9.16 5.95 32.06
C GLY A 325 -9.64 6.21 30.64
N ILE A 326 -8.93 7.05 29.86
CA ILE A 326 -9.25 7.30 28.45
C ILE A 326 -9.09 6.01 27.64
N PHE A 327 -7.97 5.29 27.84
CA PHE A 327 -7.65 4.07 27.10
C PHE A 327 -8.73 3.00 27.29
N ALA A 328 -9.07 2.70 28.55
CA ALA A 328 -10.08 1.71 28.89
C ALA A 328 -11.45 2.12 28.36
N THR A 329 -11.85 3.38 28.52
CA THR A 329 -13.15 3.88 28.03
C THR A 329 -13.29 3.67 26.52
N LEU A 330 -12.29 4.05 25.73
CA LEU A 330 -12.38 3.95 24.27
C LEU A 330 -12.31 2.49 23.78
N HIS A 331 -11.37 1.69 24.29
CA HIS A 331 -11.18 0.30 23.84
C HIS A 331 -12.33 -0.61 24.28
N THR A 332 -12.91 -0.36 25.45
CA THR A 332 -14.09 -1.11 25.91
C THR A 332 -15.40 -0.60 25.35
N THR A 333 -15.38 0.38 24.45
CA THR A 333 -16.60 1.01 23.88
C THR A 333 -17.52 1.48 25.01
N PHE A 334 -16.99 2.38 25.87
CA PHE A 334 -17.65 2.89 27.07
C PHE A 334 -18.13 1.77 28.01
N PHE A 335 -17.25 0.81 28.28
CA PHE A 335 -17.48 -0.36 29.16
C PHE A 335 -18.53 -1.36 28.68
N GLY A 336 -19.07 -1.22 27.46
CA GLY A 336 -19.98 -2.18 26.84
C GLY A 336 -19.30 -3.44 26.30
N ASN A 337 -17.98 -3.43 26.14
CA ASN A 337 -17.18 -4.55 25.64
C ASN A 337 -15.85 -4.71 26.41
N PRO A 338 -15.84 -5.37 27.59
CA PRO A 338 -14.65 -5.50 28.43
C PRO A 338 -13.44 -6.15 27.75
N GLU A 339 -13.67 -7.07 26.81
CA GLU A 339 -12.62 -7.76 26.04
C GLU A 339 -11.75 -6.78 25.23
N GLY A 340 -12.33 -5.64 24.85
CA GLY A 340 -11.63 -4.56 24.15
C GLY A 340 -10.37 -4.08 24.86
N PHE A 341 -10.33 -4.12 26.19
CA PHE A 341 -9.13 -3.75 26.94
C PHE A 341 -7.95 -4.67 26.64
N ALA A 342 -8.17 -5.98 26.55
CA ALA A 342 -7.11 -6.96 26.28
C ALA A 342 -6.67 -6.92 24.81
N THR A 343 -7.63 -6.79 23.89
CA THR A 343 -7.31 -6.64 22.46
C THR A 343 -6.56 -5.34 22.18
N GLY A 344 -6.85 -4.25 22.91
CA GLY A 344 -6.10 -3.00 22.82
C GLY A 344 -4.71 -3.05 23.45
N SER A 345 -4.59 -3.58 24.68
CA SER A 345 -3.35 -3.48 25.46
C SER A 345 -2.25 -4.44 25.00
N VAL A 346 -2.62 -5.63 24.55
CA VAL A 346 -1.70 -6.68 24.09
C VAL A 346 -1.95 -7.04 22.63
N GLY A 347 -3.22 -7.21 22.24
CA GLY A 347 -3.60 -7.69 20.90
C GLY A 347 -3.14 -6.78 19.76
N ALA A 348 -3.29 -5.45 19.90
CA ALA A 348 -2.94 -4.47 18.87
C ALA A 348 -1.47 -4.55 18.48
N LEU A 349 -0.55 -4.51 19.46
CA LEU A 349 0.88 -4.61 19.19
C LEU A 349 1.26 -5.99 18.65
N LYS A 350 0.69 -7.08 19.18
CA LYS A 350 0.93 -8.43 18.66
C LYS A 350 0.56 -8.52 17.17
N TYR A 351 -0.66 -8.11 16.82
CA TYR A 351 -1.13 -8.12 15.43
C TYR A 351 -0.23 -7.27 14.53
N TRP A 352 0.15 -6.07 14.97
CA TRP A 352 1.04 -5.20 14.21
C TRP A 352 2.44 -5.83 13.98
N LEU A 353 3.00 -6.52 14.98
CA LEU A 353 4.27 -7.24 14.84
C LEU A 353 4.18 -8.44 13.88
N GLU A 354 3.04 -9.13 13.83
CA GLU A 354 2.77 -10.20 12.88
C GLU A 354 2.69 -9.68 11.43
N GLN A 355 2.06 -8.51 11.22
CA GLN A 355 1.96 -7.90 9.89
C GLN A 355 3.32 -7.50 9.29
N GLN A 356 4.33 -7.23 10.12
CA GLN A 356 5.69 -7.00 9.64
C GLN A 356 6.28 -8.25 8.95
N GLY A 357 5.86 -9.46 9.31
CA GLY A 357 6.30 -10.70 8.66
C GLY A 357 5.70 -10.92 7.27
N VAL A 358 4.51 -10.37 7.01
CA VAL A 358 3.81 -10.45 5.71
C VAL A 358 4.33 -9.38 4.73
N ALA A 359 4.88 -8.27 5.26
CA ALA A 359 5.38 -7.14 4.48
C ALA A 359 4.35 -6.60 3.47
N ARG A 360 3.15 -6.24 3.94
CA ARG A 360 2.05 -5.74 3.10
C ARG A 360 2.54 -4.64 2.15
N GLY A 361 2.31 -4.82 0.86
CA GLY A 361 2.73 -3.90 -0.20
C GLY A 361 4.22 -3.95 -0.59
N GLY A 362 5.07 -4.72 0.10
CA GLY A 362 6.43 -5.06 -0.34
C GLY A 362 7.32 -3.92 -0.85
N GLN A 363 7.17 -2.69 -0.33
CA GLN A 363 7.81 -1.52 -0.94
C GLN A 363 9.33 -1.48 -0.71
N PRO A 364 10.11 -0.96 -1.68
CA PRO A 364 11.56 -0.88 -1.58
C PRO A 364 12.00 0.03 -0.43
N TRP A 365 13.24 -0.14 0.04
CA TRP A 365 13.80 0.66 1.15
C TRP A 365 13.84 2.16 0.84
N PHE A 366 13.96 2.54 -0.44
CA PHE A 366 13.98 3.93 -0.91
C PHE A 366 12.59 4.51 -1.20
N TYR A 367 11.50 3.79 -0.91
CA TYR A 367 10.13 4.20 -1.25
C TYR A 367 9.81 5.66 -0.83
N TYR A 368 10.10 6.03 0.41
CA TYR A 368 9.86 7.39 0.89
C TYR A 368 10.84 8.43 0.36
N LEU A 369 12.03 8.01 -0.11
CA LEU A 369 12.97 8.90 -0.81
C LEU A 369 12.46 9.29 -2.20
N VAL A 370 11.51 8.56 -2.77
CA VAL A 370 10.79 8.93 -3.99
C VAL A 370 9.53 9.73 -3.65
N LEU A 371 8.75 9.29 -2.65
CA LEU A 371 7.46 9.89 -2.31
C LEU A 371 7.60 11.33 -1.75
N LEU A 372 8.53 11.56 -0.81
CA LEU A 372 8.68 12.87 -0.16
C LEU A 372 9.08 13.97 -1.16
N PRO A 373 10.10 13.81 -2.03
CA PRO A 373 10.44 14.84 -3.01
C PRO A 373 9.39 15.04 -4.10
N LEU A 374 8.51 14.06 -4.34
CA LEU A 374 7.45 14.21 -5.35
C LEU A 374 6.32 15.12 -4.87
N TYR A 375 6.00 15.09 -3.57
CA TYR A 375 4.84 15.79 -3.00
C TYR A 375 5.21 16.92 -2.05
N ASP A 376 6.19 16.74 -1.17
CA ASP A 376 6.60 17.71 -0.15
C ASP A 376 8.01 18.28 -0.43
N PHE A 377 8.32 18.60 -1.68
CA PHE A 377 9.64 19.08 -2.09
C PHE A 377 10.09 20.37 -1.39
N ILE A 378 9.20 21.29 -1.03
CA ILE A 378 9.57 22.49 -0.27
C ILE A 378 10.07 22.12 1.12
N PRO A 379 9.29 21.37 1.95
CA PRO A 379 9.80 20.79 3.19
C PRO A 379 11.10 20.01 3.04
N VAL A 380 11.25 19.19 2.00
CA VAL A 380 12.48 18.41 1.77
C VAL A 380 13.69 19.33 1.50
N ILE A 381 13.60 20.21 0.52
CA ILE A 381 14.73 21.06 0.09
C ILE A 381 15.16 22.00 1.23
N PHE A 382 14.22 22.75 1.80
CA PHE A 382 14.52 23.72 2.86
C PHE A 382 14.76 23.06 4.21
N GLY A 383 14.19 21.87 4.45
CA GLY A 383 14.44 21.08 5.65
C GLY A 383 15.83 20.47 5.65
N LEU A 384 16.30 19.91 4.52
CA LEU A 384 17.68 19.42 4.38
C LEU A 384 18.70 20.56 4.49
N ALA A 385 18.48 21.67 3.78
CA ALA A 385 19.33 22.85 3.90
C ALA A 385 19.35 23.41 5.33
N GLY A 386 18.17 23.41 5.98
CA GLY A 386 18.00 23.73 7.38
C GLY A 386 18.82 22.81 8.28
N ALA A 387 18.70 21.49 8.11
CA ALA A 387 19.42 20.50 8.90
C ALA A 387 20.93 20.76 8.88
N VAL A 388 21.51 20.91 7.68
CA VAL A 388 22.93 21.23 7.50
C VAL A 388 23.30 22.52 8.21
N TYR A 389 22.52 23.58 8.02
CA TYR A 389 22.76 24.87 8.65
C TYR A 389 22.69 24.80 10.19
N PHE A 390 21.69 24.12 10.76
CA PHE A 390 21.51 24.03 12.21
C PHE A 390 22.55 23.14 12.87
N VAL A 391 23.00 22.06 12.22
CA VAL A 391 24.13 21.26 12.69
C VAL A 391 25.41 22.08 12.67
N ALA A 392 25.73 22.72 11.54
CA ALA A 392 26.91 23.57 11.44
C ALA A 392 26.91 24.67 12.50
N ARG A 393 25.77 25.35 12.68
CA ARG A 393 25.60 26.36 13.73
C ARG A 393 25.77 25.79 15.13
N ALA A 394 25.21 24.62 15.42
CA ALA A 394 25.37 23.98 16.72
C ALA A 394 26.84 23.65 17.01
N ILE A 395 27.61 23.27 15.99
CA ILE A 395 29.06 23.04 16.13
C ILE A 395 29.79 24.36 16.44
N PHE A 396 29.49 25.44 15.71
CA PHE A 396 30.09 26.76 15.99
C PHE A 396 29.72 27.32 17.37
N ASP A 397 28.50 27.03 17.84
CA ASP A 397 28.04 27.50 19.15
C ASP A 397 28.64 26.69 20.32
N LEU A 398 29.46 25.65 20.11
CA LEU A 398 30.00 24.78 21.18
C LEU A 398 30.78 25.56 22.25
N GLU A 399 31.43 26.65 21.86
CA GLU A 399 32.20 27.51 22.76
C GLU A 399 31.33 28.43 23.64
N SER A 400 30.02 28.53 23.36
CA SER A 400 29.09 29.46 24.05
C SER A 400 28.66 29.03 25.47
N GLY A 401 29.19 27.91 25.96
CA GLY A 401 28.79 27.26 27.20
C GLY A 401 27.48 26.47 27.06
N VAL A 402 27.39 25.34 27.78
CA VAL A 402 26.36 24.32 27.54
C VAL A 402 24.91 24.83 27.73
N SER A 403 24.68 25.72 28.71
CA SER A 403 23.37 26.35 28.96
C SER A 403 22.88 27.17 27.75
N SER A 404 23.73 28.05 27.24
CA SER A 404 23.44 28.90 26.08
C SER A 404 23.29 28.06 24.83
N TRP A 405 24.13 27.03 24.68
CA TRP A 405 24.08 26.08 23.59
C TRP A 405 22.74 25.34 23.53
N LEU A 406 22.31 24.75 24.65
CA LEU A 406 21.04 24.02 24.75
C LEU A 406 19.85 24.94 24.42
N LYS A 407 19.81 26.15 24.98
CA LYS A 407 18.72 27.10 24.70
C LYS A 407 18.60 27.46 23.21
N ARG A 408 19.72 27.53 22.48
CA ARG A 408 19.75 27.92 21.06
C ARG A 408 19.54 26.74 20.10
N ASN A 409 20.02 25.55 20.47
CA ASN A 409 20.19 24.44 19.54
C ASN A 409 19.34 23.20 19.86
N LEU A 410 18.75 23.09 21.07
CA LEU A 410 18.02 21.87 21.46
C LEU A 410 16.83 21.55 20.55
N PHE A 411 15.96 22.53 20.27
CA PHE A 411 14.78 22.31 19.44
C PHE A 411 15.10 21.95 17.97
N PRO A 412 15.97 22.68 17.24
CA PRO A 412 16.31 22.28 15.87
C PRO A 412 17.04 20.92 15.83
N LEU A 413 17.90 20.61 16.80
CA LEU A 413 18.53 19.29 16.89
C LEU A 413 17.53 18.18 17.21
N PHE A 414 16.52 18.46 18.03
CA PHE A 414 15.39 17.54 18.23
C PHE A 414 14.63 17.26 16.93
N LEU A 415 14.32 18.30 16.14
CA LEU A 415 13.65 18.11 14.85
C LEU A 415 14.50 17.27 13.87
N ILE A 416 15.82 17.48 13.85
CA ILE A 416 16.75 16.67 13.04
C ILE A 416 16.80 15.23 13.53
N TYR A 417 16.88 15.02 14.85
CA TYR A 417 16.85 13.70 15.46
C TYR A 417 15.53 12.98 15.14
N TRP A 418 14.39 13.68 15.27
CA TRP A 418 13.08 13.15 14.92
C TRP A 418 12.99 12.83 13.43
N LEU A 419 13.49 13.71 12.56
CA LEU A 419 13.55 13.46 11.13
C LEU A 419 14.34 12.19 10.80
N ILE A 420 15.58 12.07 11.30
CA ILE A 420 16.43 10.90 11.06
C ILE A 420 15.78 9.63 11.64
N GLY A 421 15.30 9.70 12.88
CA GLY A 421 14.64 8.58 13.55
C GLY A 421 13.40 8.10 12.79
N SER A 422 12.57 9.03 12.31
CA SER A 422 11.40 8.69 11.49
C SER A 422 11.82 8.04 10.16
N MET A 423 12.84 8.58 9.48
CA MET A 423 13.29 8.02 8.21
C MET A 423 13.89 6.62 8.34
N VAL A 424 14.65 6.38 9.41
CA VAL A 424 15.23 5.07 9.69
C VAL A 424 14.14 4.07 10.08
N LEU A 425 13.27 4.40 11.04
CA LEU A 425 12.30 3.43 11.56
C LEU A 425 11.20 3.11 10.56
N TYR A 426 10.64 4.11 9.86
CA TYR A 426 9.66 3.85 8.80
C TYR A 426 10.28 3.26 7.53
N GLY A 427 11.55 3.57 7.24
CA GLY A 427 12.31 2.94 6.15
C GLY A 427 12.69 1.49 6.43
N TRP A 428 12.91 1.15 7.70
CA TRP A 428 13.23 -0.21 8.16
C TRP A 428 11.99 -1.08 8.33
N ALA A 429 10.85 -0.51 8.75
CA ALA A 429 9.60 -1.23 8.83
C ALA A 429 9.26 -1.93 7.50
N ALA A 430 8.84 -3.20 7.58
CA ALA A 430 8.49 -3.99 6.41
C ALA A 430 7.18 -3.48 5.78
N GLU A 431 6.22 -3.09 6.61
CA GLU A 431 4.99 -2.43 6.17
C GLU A 431 5.25 -0.96 5.81
N LYS A 432 5.30 -0.66 4.51
CA LYS A 432 5.51 0.69 3.99
C LYS A 432 4.33 1.11 3.13
N MET A 433 3.75 2.26 3.44
CA MET A 433 2.50 2.73 2.83
C MET A 433 2.51 4.26 2.69
N PRO A 434 1.84 4.84 1.67
CA PRO A 434 1.98 6.26 1.40
C PRO A 434 1.46 7.18 2.52
N TRP A 435 0.46 6.76 3.30
CA TRP A 435 -0.05 7.56 4.43
C TRP A 435 0.97 7.75 5.57
N LEU A 436 1.96 6.85 5.69
CA LEU A 436 3.03 6.98 6.69
C LEU A 436 3.96 8.16 6.38
N VAL A 437 3.89 8.73 5.17
CA VAL A 437 4.67 9.91 4.78
C VAL A 437 4.48 11.10 5.72
N LEU A 438 3.29 11.24 6.33
CA LEU A 438 2.96 12.32 7.25
C LEU A 438 3.92 12.37 8.45
N HIS A 439 4.39 11.21 8.93
CA HIS A 439 5.27 11.13 10.09
C HIS A 439 6.69 11.63 9.79
N MET A 440 7.14 11.54 8.54
CA MET A 440 8.38 12.16 8.07
C MET A 440 8.19 13.61 7.63
N ALA A 441 7.08 13.90 6.94
CA ALA A 441 6.80 15.22 6.40
C ALA A 441 6.62 16.25 7.51
N LEU A 442 6.13 15.84 8.69
CA LEU A 442 5.91 16.74 9.82
C LEU A 442 7.22 17.36 10.39
N PRO A 443 8.24 16.59 10.83
CA PRO A 443 9.51 17.17 11.25
C PRO A 443 10.22 17.91 10.11
N PHE A 444 10.11 17.43 8.86
CA PHE A 444 10.62 18.15 7.68
C PHE A 444 10.00 19.54 7.55
N THR A 445 8.68 19.64 7.68
CA THR A 445 7.93 20.89 7.53
C THR A 445 8.30 21.88 8.62
N LEU A 446 8.40 21.42 9.88
CA LEU A 446 8.83 22.27 10.99
C LEU A 446 10.27 22.76 10.80
N LEU A 447 11.20 21.88 10.41
CA LEU A 447 12.60 22.25 10.18
C LEU A 447 12.76 23.22 8.99
N ALA A 448 12.05 22.96 7.89
CA ALA A 448 12.00 23.85 6.73
C ALA A 448 11.43 25.22 7.10
N SER A 449 10.37 25.26 7.91
CA SER A 449 9.77 26.52 8.36
C SER A 449 10.73 27.35 9.21
N MET A 450 11.59 26.72 10.03
CA MET A 450 12.63 27.43 10.78
C MET A 450 13.70 28.01 9.86
N ALA A 451 14.12 27.25 8.83
CA ALA A 451 15.08 27.72 7.83
C ALA A 451 14.52 28.90 7.02
N ILE A 452 13.30 28.76 6.51
CA ILE A 452 12.60 29.80 5.75
C ILE A 452 12.34 31.02 6.62
N GLY A 453 11.84 30.84 7.85
CA GLY A 453 11.60 31.94 8.78
C GLY A 453 12.86 32.77 9.03
N ARG A 454 14.01 32.10 9.23
CA ARG A 454 15.31 32.79 9.34
C ARG A 454 15.72 33.50 8.04
N LEU A 455 15.48 32.90 6.87
CA LEU A 455 15.74 33.57 5.60
C LEU A 455 14.92 34.85 5.45
N VAL A 456 13.63 34.80 5.81
CA VAL A 456 12.71 35.95 5.77
C VAL A 456 13.11 37.03 6.77
N ASP A 457 13.41 36.65 8.02
CA ASP A 457 13.78 37.57 9.08
C ASP A 457 15.15 38.22 8.86
N ALA A 458 16.06 37.53 8.15
CA ALA A 458 17.40 38.03 7.84
C ALA A 458 17.44 39.03 6.66
N VAL A 459 16.31 39.26 5.96
CA VAL A 459 16.21 40.27 4.90
C VAL A 459 15.81 41.61 5.52
N PRO A 460 16.56 42.71 5.30
CA PRO A 460 16.30 44.00 5.94
C PRO A 460 15.18 44.77 5.22
N TRP A 461 13.95 44.25 5.22
CA TRP A 461 12.79 44.81 4.50
C TRP A 461 12.58 46.32 4.74
N GLY A 462 12.77 46.78 5.98
CA GLY A 462 12.51 48.16 6.38
C GLY A 462 13.54 49.19 5.89
N THR A 463 14.76 48.79 5.54
CA THR A 463 15.74 49.70 4.91
C THR A 463 15.56 49.76 3.40
N TRP A 464 15.03 48.69 2.80
CA TRP A 464 14.70 48.63 1.38
C TRP A 464 13.47 49.49 1.07
N TRP A 465 12.40 49.41 1.88
CA TRP A 465 11.18 50.18 1.64
C TRP A 465 11.31 51.68 1.94
N ARG A 466 12.00 52.08 3.02
CA ARG A 466 12.16 53.51 3.39
C ARG A 466 13.06 54.31 2.45
N ARG A 467 13.96 53.66 1.71
CA ARG A 467 14.74 54.30 0.63
C ARG A 467 13.93 54.46 -0.67
N SER A 468 12.74 53.86 -0.78
CA SER A 468 11.87 53.96 -1.97
C SER A 468 11.12 55.29 -2.07
N THR A 469 10.92 55.99 -0.96
CA THR A 469 10.12 57.23 -0.90
C THR A 469 10.96 58.49 -1.02
N GLY A 470 12.29 58.38 -1.12
CA GLY A 470 13.21 59.50 -1.32
C GLY A 470 14.20 59.20 -2.45
N ASN A 471 14.08 59.95 -3.56
CA ASN A 471 14.95 59.96 -4.74
C ASN A 471 15.33 58.59 -5.34
N GLY A 472 14.47 58.06 -6.24
CA GLY A 472 14.82 57.34 -7.49
C GLY A 472 15.94 56.28 -7.51
N ASP A 473 16.42 55.77 -6.38
CA ASP A 473 17.67 55.02 -6.33
C ASP A 473 17.45 53.58 -6.81
N ALA A 474 18.04 53.23 -7.97
CA ALA A 474 17.92 51.92 -8.62
C ALA A 474 18.40 50.73 -7.74
N ARG A 475 19.01 51.01 -6.58
CA ARG A 475 19.36 50.02 -5.55
C ARG A 475 18.13 49.42 -4.87
N VAL A 476 16.99 50.13 -4.82
CA VAL A 476 15.78 49.67 -4.13
C VAL A 476 15.05 48.55 -4.90
N LEU A 477 15.01 48.63 -6.23
CA LEU A 477 14.40 47.60 -7.08
C LEU A 477 15.32 46.40 -7.35
N SER A 478 16.59 46.48 -6.96
CA SER A 478 17.58 45.43 -7.23
C SER A 478 17.27 44.04 -6.64
N PRO A 479 16.62 43.88 -5.47
CA PRO A 479 16.15 42.58 -5.00
C PRO A 479 15.01 42.01 -5.85
N PHE A 480 14.08 42.86 -6.29
CA PHE A 480 13.00 42.46 -7.19
C PHE A 480 13.55 42.00 -8.54
N TYR A 481 14.45 42.79 -9.13
CA TYR A 481 15.15 42.44 -10.36
C TYR A 481 15.95 41.16 -10.24
N LEU A 482 16.65 40.95 -9.12
CA LEU A 482 17.39 39.72 -8.84
C LEU A 482 16.47 38.50 -8.71
N ALA A 483 15.31 38.66 -8.07
CA ALA A 483 14.31 37.59 -7.98
C ALA A 483 13.73 37.24 -9.35
N VAL A 484 13.35 38.24 -10.14
CA VAL A 484 12.81 38.05 -11.50
C VAL A 484 13.85 37.38 -12.41
N THR A 485 15.10 37.83 -12.41
CA THR A 485 16.12 37.19 -13.25
C THR A 485 16.52 35.81 -12.79
N ALA A 486 16.45 35.50 -11.50
CA ALA A 486 16.64 34.14 -11.02
C ALA A 486 15.55 33.20 -11.56
N VAL A 487 14.29 33.61 -11.49
CA VAL A 487 13.17 32.84 -12.04
C VAL A 487 13.33 32.65 -13.55
N LEU A 488 13.65 33.72 -14.29
CA LEU A 488 13.91 33.63 -15.74
C LEU A 488 15.11 32.74 -16.06
N THR A 489 16.20 32.81 -15.29
CA THR A 489 17.39 31.95 -15.46
C THR A 489 17.01 30.47 -15.29
N ILE A 490 16.20 30.15 -14.28
CA ILE A 490 15.73 28.77 -14.05
C ILE A 490 14.84 28.32 -15.21
N ILE A 491 13.86 29.13 -15.62
CA ILE A 491 12.93 28.78 -16.72
C ILE A 491 13.69 28.57 -18.03
N VAL A 492 14.55 29.50 -18.42
CA VAL A 492 15.30 29.45 -19.68
C VAL A 492 16.35 28.33 -19.65
N GLY A 493 17.09 28.20 -18.56
CA GLY A 493 18.08 27.13 -18.38
C GLY A 493 17.45 25.74 -18.41
N PHE A 494 16.29 25.58 -17.75
CA PHE A 494 15.55 24.33 -17.79
C PHE A 494 14.95 24.03 -19.17
N THR A 495 14.46 25.06 -19.88
CA THR A 495 13.97 24.92 -21.27
C THR A 495 15.09 24.46 -22.20
N LEU A 496 16.30 25.00 -22.03
CA LEU A 496 17.49 24.55 -22.76
C LEU A 496 17.89 23.12 -22.38
N TRP A 497 17.84 22.76 -21.10
CA TRP A 497 18.15 21.42 -20.61
C TRP A 497 17.23 20.35 -21.21
N ASN A 498 15.93 20.63 -21.29
CA ASN A 498 14.92 19.70 -21.81
C ASN A 498 14.79 19.69 -23.34
N ARG A 499 15.48 20.58 -24.06
CA ARG A 499 15.57 20.49 -25.52
C ARG A 499 16.42 19.28 -25.89
N SER A 500 15.76 18.26 -26.41
CA SER A 500 16.42 17.18 -27.14
C SER A 500 17.05 17.78 -28.39
N VAL A 501 18.38 17.64 -28.57
CA VAL A 501 18.98 17.74 -29.90
C VAL A 501 18.41 16.57 -30.69
N TYR A 502 17.32 16.79 -31.40
CA TYR A 502 16.69 15.79 -32.24
C TYR A 502 17.60 15.52 -33.43
N THR A 503 18.48 14.52 -33.32
CA THR A 503 19.10 13.89 -34.49
C THR A 503 18.13 12.86 -35.05
N ALA A 504 16.93 13.29 -35.47
CA ALA A 504 16.07 12.45 -36.30
C ALA A 504 16.56 12.59 -37.75
N PRO A 505 16.91 11.50 -38.47
CA PRO A 505 17.42 11.56 -39.84
C PRO A 505 16.42 12.11 -40.88
N ALA A 506 15.20 12.49 -40.46
CA ALA A 506 14.07 12.80 -41.33
C ALA A 506 13.37 14.14 -41.00
N VAL A 507 14.04 15.08 -40.33
CA VAL A 507 13.49 16.42 -40.10
C VAL A 507 13.87 17.33 -41.27
N GLN A 508 12.91 18.07 -41.82
CA GLN A 508 13.18 19.04 -42.90
C GLN A 508 14.27 20.04 -42.45
N PRO A 509 15.23 20.40 -43.33
CA PRO A 509 16.37 21.27 -42.98
C PRO A 509 15.97 22.59 -42.29
N ILE A 510 14.80 23.12 -42.66
CA ILE A 510 14.23 24.37 -42.12
C ILE A 510 13.89 24.24 -40.63
N VAL A 511 13.33 23.11 -40.20
CA VAL A 511 12.94 22.89 -38.80
C VAL A 511 14.18 22.72 -37.93
N ALA A 512 15.23 22.05 -38.44
CA ALA A 512 16.49 21.88 -37.73
C ALA A 512 17.22 23.23 -37.52
N GLU A 513 17.28 24.10 -38.54
CA GLU A 513 17.88 25.43 -38.39
C GLU A 513 17.03 26.34 -37.49
N GLN A 514 15.70 26.25 -37.56
CA GLN A 514 14.81 26.98 -36.65
C GLN A 514 15.03 26.57 -35.18
N GLU A 515 15.15 25.27 -34.89
CA GLU A 515 15.46 24.80 -33.53
C GLU A 515 16.83 25.26 -33.05
N ARG A 516 17.84 25.26 -33.94
CA ARG A 516 19.19 25.76 -33.64
C ARG A 516 19.18 27.25 -33.31
N LEU A 517 18.52 28.08 -34.12
CA LEU A 517 18.39 29.52 -33.90
C LEU A 517 17.65 29.83 -32.60
N GLN A 518 16.55 29.13 -32.32
CA GLN A 518 15.85 29.27 -31.05
C GLN A 518 16.72 28.87 -29.85
N THR A 519 17.55 27.85 -29.99
CA THR A 519 18.45 27.39 -28.91
C THR A 519 19.53 28.45 -28.64
N LEU A 520 20.12 29.02 -29.68
CA LEU A 520 21.08 30.13 -29.57
C LEU A 520 20.43 31.38 -28.95
N ALA A 521 19.19 31.71 -29.34
CA ALA A 521 18.44 32.82 -28.76
C ALA A 521 18.18 32.61 -27.26
N LEU A 522 17.72 31.42 -26.87
CA LEU A 522 17.51 31.06 -25.45
C LEU A 522 18.82 31.08 -24.67
N ALA A 523 19.93 30.61 -25.24
CA ALA A 523 21.25 30.68 -24.61
C ALA A 523 21.71 32.14 -24.41
N GLY A 524 21.47 33.02 -25.39
CA GLY A 524 21.71 34.45 -25.27
C GLY A 524 20.88 35.10 -24.15
N ILE A 525 19.59 34.77 -24.05
CA ILE A 525 18.70 35.22 -22.97
C ILE A 525 19.19 34.72 -21.61
N LEU A 526 19.62 33.46 -21.52
CA LEU A 526 20.16 32.88 -20.28
C LEU A 526 21.40 33.66 -19.81
N LEU A 527 22.35 33.92 -20.71
CA LEU A 527 23.56 34.69 -20.41
C LEU A 527 23.21 36.13 -19.99
N ALA A 528 22.24 36.76 -20.64
CA ALA A 528 21.75 38.09 -20.27
C ALA A 528 21.11 38.09 -18.86
N CYS A 529 20.29 37.09 -18.53
CA CYS A 529 19.69 36.94 -17.20
C CYS A 529 20.74 36.73 -16.11
N ILE A 530 21.76 35.89 -16.37
CA ILE A 530 22.89 35.67 -15.46
C ILE A 530 23.69 36.96 -15.28
N GLY A 531 24.04 37.65 -16.37
CA GLY A 531 24.78 38.91 -16.34
C GLY A 531 24.05 40.00 -15.56
N PHE A 532 22.74 40.13 -15.78
CA PHE A 532 21.88 41.06 -15.05
C PHE A 532 21.72 40.67 -13.58
N GLY A 533 21.60 39.38 -13.27
CA GLY A 533 21.60 38.85 -11.90
C GLY A 533 22.89 39.19 -11.15
N ILE A 534 24.07 38.96 -11.77
CA ILE A 534 25.37 39.32 -11.20
C ILE A 534 25.48 40.83 -10.99
N HIS A 535 25.02 41.64 -11.96
CA HIS A 535 25.01 43.09 -11.85
C HIS A 535 24.25 43.57 -10.61
N HIS A 536 23.04 43.05 -10.38
CA HIS A 536 22.24 43.41 -9.21
C HIS A 536 22.76 42.80 -7.90
N ALA A 537 23.28 41.57 -7.92
CA ALA A 537 23.88 40.93 -6.76
C ALA A 537 25.07 41.74 -6.18
N ARG A 538 25.90 42.33 -7.05
CA ARG A 538 27.00 43.22 -6.65
C ARG A 538 26.51 44.49 -5.94
N ARG A 539 25.31 44.99 -6.27
CA ARG A 539 24.73 46.21 -5.67
C ARG A 539 24.12 45.97 -4.28
N VAL A 540 23.59 44.77 -4.03
CA VAL A 540 22.98 44.40 -2.73
C VAL A 540 23.94 43.68 -1.78
N GLY A 541 25.06 43.18 -2.30
CA GLY A 541 26.01 42.35 -1.56
C GLY A 541 25.64 40.86 -1.60
N LEU A 542 26.66 40.01 -1.61
CA LEU A 542 26.50 38.57 -1.85
C LEU A 542 25.56 37.88 -0.85
N GLY A 543 25.68 38.19 0.44
CA GLY A 543 24.84 37.58 1.48
C GLY A 543 23.35 37.93 1.33
N ALA A 544 23.03 39.18 1.00
CA ALA A 544 21.65 39.60 0.73
C ALA A 544 21.13 39.03 -0.60
N ALA A 545 21.99 39.01 -1.63
CA ALA A 545 21.67 38.41 -2.92
C ALA A 545 21.27 36.94 -2.78
N LEU A 546 22.08 36.13 -2.08
CA LEU A 546 21.80 34.70 -1.87
C LEU A 546 20.48 34.46 -1.11
N ARG A 547 20.15 35.31 -0.12
CA ARG A 547 18.87 35.23 0.60
C ARG A 547 17.68 35.53 -0.31
N VAL A 548 17.79 36.58 -1.13
CA VAL A 548 16.76 36.95 -2.11
C VAL A 548 16.58 35.85 -3.16
N LEU A 549 17.68 35.28 -3.65
CA LEU A 549 17.64 34.15 -4.59
C LEU A 549 16.96 32.92 -3.97
N ALA A 550 17.26 32.59 -2.71
CA ALA A 550 16.61 31.50 -2.00
C ALA A 550 15.10 31.74 -1.80
N LEU A 551 14.69 32.97 -1.46
CA LEU A 551 13.28 33.35 -1.37
C LEU A 551 12.58 33.36 -2.74
N ALA A 552 13.25 33.83 -3.79
CA ALA A 552 12.72 33.78 -5.16
C ALA A 552 12.54 32.33 -5.63
N PHE A 553 13.48 31.44 -5.30
CA PHE A 553 13.36 30.02 -5.56
C PHE A 553 12.17 29.39 -4.80
N LEU A 554 12.01 29.71 -3.51
CA LEU A 554 10.83 29.31 -2.74
C LEU A 554 9.51 29.78 -3.39
N LEU A 555 9.43 31.07 -3.75
CA LEU A 555 8.25 31.65 -4.40
C LEU A 555 7.97 31.00 -5.76
N GLY A 556 9.00 30.60 -6.51
CA GLY A 556 8.86 29.85 -7.76
C GLY A 556 8.34 28.43 -7.55
N LEU A 557 8.70 27.78 -6.44
CA LEU A 557 8.27 26.42 -6.09
C LEU A 557 6.83 26.37 -5.53
N LEU A 558 6.34 27.43 -4.89
CA LEU A 558 5.02 27.46 -4.25
C LEU A 558 3.85 27.15 -5.20
N PRO A 559 3.75 27.74 -6.41
CA PRO A 559 2.70 27.41 -7.37
C PRO A 559 2.71 25.93 -7.77
N PHE A 560 3.89 25.30 -7.90
CA PHE A 560 3.98 23.86 -8.19
C PHE A 560 3.47 23.02 -7.01
N SER A 561 3.75 23.44 -5.77
CA SER A 561 3.31 22.71 -4.59
C SER A 561 1.79 22.81 -4.42
N ILE A 562 1.23 24.02 -4.59
CA ILE A 562 -0.22 24.25 -4.58
C ILE A 562 -0.89 23.48 -5.73
N ARG A 563 -0.31 23.46 -6.93
CA ARG A 563 -0.81 22.66 -8.06
C ARG A 563 -0.79 21.17 -7.74
N ALA A 564 0.31 20.65 -7.20
CA ALA A 564 0.43 19.25 -6.82
C ALA A 564 -0.61 18.86 -5.76
N ALA A 565 -0.82 19.72 -4.76
CA ALA A 565 -1.85 19.55 -3.74
C ALA A 565 -3.25 19.54 -4.35
N TRP A 566 -3.53 20.46 -5.28
CA TRP A 566 -4.80 20.52 -5.99
C TRP A 566 -5.04 19.28 -6.85
N GLN A 567 -4.01 18.83 -7.59
CA GLN A 567 -4.09 17.67 -8.48
C GLN A 567 -4.43 16.41 -7.71
N VAL A 568 -3.66 16.06 -6.69
CA VAL A 568 -3.88 14.82 -5.93
C VAL A 568 -5.14 14.85 -5.06
N THR A 569 -5.58 16.04 -4.65
CA THR A 569 -6.74 16.17 -3.75
C THR A 569 -8.07 16.25 -4.48
N TYR A 570 -8.17 17.07 -5.54
CA TYR A 570 -9.45 17.39 -6.18
C TYR A 570 -9.55 16.89 -7.61
N TYR A 571 -8.47 16.94 -8.39
CA TYR A 571 -8.54 16.61 -9.82
C TYR A 571 -8.42 15.09 -10.06
N ASN A 572 -7.45 14.45 -9.42
CA ASN A 572 -7.15 13.02 -9.52
C ASN A 572 -7.56 12.27 -8.24
N GLY A 573 -8.36 12.87 -7.36
CA GLY A 573 -8.60 12.31 -6.01
C GLY A 573 -9.18 10.90 -6.02
N ASP A 574 -9.92 10.52 -7.06
CA ASP A 574 -10.56 9.22 -7.26
C ASP A 574 -9.84 8.30 -8.28
N VAL A 575 -8.72 8.74 -8.87
CA VAL A 575 -7.95 7.99 -9.87
C VAL A 575 -6.49 7.88 -9.41
N PRO A 576 -5.92 6.67 -9.28
CA PRO A 576 -4.58 6.47 -8.76
C PRO A 576 -3.48 6.72 -9.80
N VAL A 577 -3.49 7.89 -10.44
CA VAL A 577 -2.37 8.41 -11.24
C VAL A 577 -1.31 9.08 -10.37
N GLU A 578 -1.57 9.21 -9.07
CA GLU A 578 -0.68 9.79 -8.06
C GLU A 578 -0.17 8.68 -7.15
N MET A 579 1.14 8.62 -6.90
CA MET A 579 1.74 7.60 -6.02
C MET A 579 1.26 7.66 -4.56
N MET A 580 0.71 8.81 -4.10
CA MET A 580 0.03 8.90 -2.80
C MET A 580 -1.28 8.09 -2.74
N VAL A 581 -1.88 7.82 -3.89
CA VAL A 581 -3.10 7.02 -4.03
C VAL A 581 -2.70 5.59 -4.36
N TYR A 582 -2.26 4.84 -3.34
CA TYR A 582 -1.78 3.46 -3.52
C TYR A 582 -2.83 2.56 -4.19
N THR A 583 -4.03 2.48 -3.62
CA THR A 583 -5.20 1.86 -4.26
C THR A 583 -6.41 2.76 -4.05
N GLN A 584 -7.44 2.64 -4.89
CA GLN A 584 -8.65 3.43 -4.78
C GLN A 584 -9.86 2.70 -5.38
N THR A 585 -10.99 2.75 -4.67
CA THR A 585 -12.30 2.36 -5.20
C THR A 585 -12.61 3.18 -6.44
N SER A 586 -12.93 2.51 -7.54
CA SER A 586 -13.13 3.21 -8.81
C SER A 586 -14.47 3.97 -8.86
N PRO A 587 -14.57 5.03 -9.69
CA PRO A 587 -15.83 5.71 -9.98
C PRO A 587 -16.93 4.81 -10.60
N ASP A 588 -16.57 3.63 -11.09
CA ASP A 588 -17.53 2.66 -11.63
C ASP A 588 -18.46 2.10 -10.54
N VAL A 589 -18.05 2.07 -9.27
CA VAL A 589 -18.94 1.73 -8.16
C VAL A 589 -20.13 2.68 -8.12
N GLY A 590 -19.91 3.98 -8.28
CA GLY A 590 -20.99 4.97 -8.37
C GLY A 590 -21.92 4.75 -9.57
N LYS A 591 -21.39 4.23 -10.70
CA LYS A 591 -22.22 3.86 -11.86
C LYS A 591 -23.12 2.65 -11.53
N THR A 592 -22.57 1.66 -10.84
CA THR A 592 -23.32 0.49 -10.38
C THR A 592 -24.42 0.86 -9.40
N LEU A 593 -24.15 1.75 -8.44
CA LEU A 593 -25.17 2.22 -7.50
C LEU A 593 -26.34 2.92 -8.21
N ARG A 594 -26.07 3.75 -9.21
CA ARG A 594 -27.12 4.37 -10.03
C ARG A 594 -27.95 3.34 -10.81
N GLU A 595 -27.35 2.24 -11.24
CA GLU A 595 -28.09 1.15 -11.89
C GLU A 595 -28.95 0.38 -10.89
N ILE A 596 -28.43 0.07 -9.71
CA ILE A 596 -29.20 -0.55 -8.61
C ILE A 596 -30.42 0.32 -8.25
N GLU A 597 -30.22 1.63 -8.11
CA GLU A 597 -31.32 2.57 -7.82
C GLU A 597 -32.36 2.60 -8.94
N ARG A 598 -31.93 2.52 -10.20
CA ARG A 598 -32.82 2.47 -11.37
C ARG A 598 -33.65 1.18 -11.38
N VAL A 599 -33.05 0.03 -11.07
CA VAL A 599 -33.78 -1.25 -10.94
C VAL A 599 -34.76 -1.19 -9.77
N GLY A 600 -34.35 -0.63 -8.64
CA GLY A 600 -35.22 -0.43 -7.47
C GLY A 600 -36.42 0.47 -7.77
N PHE A 601 -36.22 1.55 -8.52
CA PHE A 601 -37.30 2.43 -8.96
C PHE A 601 -38.28 1.71 -9.90
N ARG A 602 -37.79 0.98 -10.90
CA ARG A 602 -38.64 0.27 -11.87
C ARG A 602 -39.47 -0.85 -11.26
N THR A 603 -38.89 -1.58 -10.31
CA THR A 603 -39.59 -2.68 -9.61
C THR A 603 -40.56 -2.18 -8.55
N GLY A 604 -40.55 -0.87 -8.22
CA GLY A 604 -41.26 -0.34 -7.06
C GLY A 604 -40.67 -0.77 -5.71
N ALA A 605 -39.61 -1.59 -5.70
CA ALA A 605 -38.99 -2.10 -4.48
C ALA A 605 -38.18 -1.02 -3.74
N GLY A 606 -37.65 -0.02 -4.44
CA GLY A 606 -36.81 1.02 -3.85
C GLY A 606 -35.63 0.41 -3.07
N LYS A 607 -35.55 0.69 -1.76
CA LYS A 607 -34.53 0.13 -0.85
C LYS A 607 -34.87 -1.26 -0.29
N GLU A 608 -36.05 -1.80 -0.59
CA GLU A 608 -36.39 -3.21 -0.32
C GLU A 608 -35.82 -4.14 -1.41
N LEU A 609 -35.22 -3.59 -2.47
CA LEU A 609 -34.63 -4.36 -3.57
C LEU A 609 -33.60 -5.37 -3.05
N ARG A 610 -33.74 -6.62 -3.51
CA ARG A 610 -32.76 -7.67 -3.23
C ARG A 610 -31.52 -7.52 -4.10
N VAL A 611 -30.40 -7.21 -3.46
CA VAL A 611 -29.07 -7.10 -4.10
C VAL A 611 -28.18 -8.17 -3.50
N ALA A 612 -27.83 -9.18 -4.30
CA ALA A 612 -26.92 -10.24 -3.88
C ALA A 612 -25.46 -9.83 -4.15
N TYR A 613 -24.56 -10.08 -3.21
CA TYR A 613 -23.13 -9.77 -3.38
C TYR A 613 -22.23 -10.75 -2.62
N ASP A 614 -21.00 -10.92 -3.12
CA ASP A 614 -20.00 -11.86 -2.60
C ASP A 614 -18.95 -11.19 -1.69
N SER A 615 -18.04 -12.01 -1.17
CA SER A 615 -16.92 -11.57 -0.32
C SER A 615 -15.96 -10.62 -1.05
N SER A 616 -15.74 -10.83 -2.35
CA SER A 616 -14.77 -10.06 -3.13
C SER A 616 -15.19 -8.61 -3.42
N VAL A 617 -16.49 -8.33 -3.49
CA VAL A 617 -17.01 -6.95 -3.68
C VAL A 617 -17.47 -6.30 -2.38
N SER A 618 -17.45 -7.01 -1.25
CA SER A 618 -18.01 -6.54 0.03
C SER A 618 -17.53 -5.14 0.43
N TRP A 619 -16.28 -4.81 0.16
CA TRP A 619 -15.74 -3.48 0.41
C TRP A 619 -15.48 -2.79 -0.94
N PRO A 620 -16.32 -1.83 -1.36
CA PRO A 620 -17.07 -0.89 -0.50
C PRO A 620 -18.59 -1.14 -0.40
N PHE A 621 -19.14 -2.19 -1.00
CA PHE A 621 -20.59 -2.34 -1.13
C PHE A 621 -21.33 -2.53 0.21
N GLU A 622 -20.68 -2.98 1.28
CA GLU A 622 -21.23 -2.98 2.65
C GLU A 622 -21.67 -1.58 3.10
N TRP A 623 -20.88 -0.55 2.76
CA TRP A 623 -21.23 0.83 3.06
C TRP A 623 -22.39 1.31 2.18
N TYR A 624 -22.31 1.06 0.88
CA TYR A 624 -23.25 1.61 -0.08
C TYR A 624 -24.59 0.88 -0.13
N LEU A 625 -24.62 -0.39 0.27
CA LEU A 625 -25.84 -1.20 0.38
C LEU A 625 -26.43 -1.18 1.80
N ARG A 626 -25.87 -0.41 2.75
CA ARG A 626 -26.31 -0.38 4.16
C ARG A 626 -27.80 -0.09 4.35
N ASP A 627 -28.38 0.72 3.46
CA ASP A 627 -29.79 1.13 3.51
C ASP A 627 -30.72 0.16 2.75
N TYR A 628 -30.16 -0.81 2.02
CA TYR A 628 -30.94 -1.81 1.30
C TYR A 628 -31.30 -2.98 2.22
N LYS A 629 -32.58 -3.12 2.56
CA LYS A 629 -33.05 -4.16 3.48
C LYS A 629 -33.02 -5.56 2.86
N GLY A 630 -33.17 -5.64 1.54
CA GLY A 630 -33.10 -6.88 0.78
C GLY A 630 -31.67 -7.36 0.46
N ARG A 631 -30.61 -6.67 0.94
CA ARG A 631 -29.23 -7.05 0.63
C ARG A 631 -28.94 -8.50 1.08
N ALA A 632 -28.28 -9.28 0.24
CA ALA A 632 -28.04 -10.70 0.47
C ALA A 632 -26.56 -11.05 0.23
N PHE A 633 -25.81 -11.19 1.33
CA PHE A 633 -24.43 -11.65 1.26
C PHE A 633 -24.39 -13.17 1.08
N TYR A 634 -23.75 -13.66 0.02
CA TYR A 634 -23.64 -15.10 -0.27
C TYR A 634 -22.21 -15.64 -0.15
N SER A 635 -21.28 -14.84 0.38
CA SER A 635 -19.87 -15.22 0.59
C SER A 635 -19.26 -15.85 -0.66
N ASP A 636 -18.79 -17.10 -0.60
CA ASP A 636 -18.17 -17.82 -1.72
C ASP A 636 -19.10 -18.89 -2.31
N GLY A 637 -20.39 -18.86 -1.92
CA GLY A 637 -21.45 -19.73 -2.40
C GLY A 637 -22.13 -19.22 -3.68
N MET A 638 -23.37 -19.65 -3.93
CA MET A 638 -24.16 -19.20 -5.08
C MET A 638 -25.16 -18.10 -4.69
N PRO A 639 -25.39 -17.10 -5.56
CA PRO A 639 -26.47 -16.15 -5.36
C PRO A 639 -27.83 -16.84 -5.46
N SER A 640 -28.83 -16.28 -4.80
CA SER A 640 -30.22 -16.71 -4.98
C SER A 640 -30.66 -16.46 -6.42
N ALA A 641 -31.25 -17.47 -7.07
CA ALA A 641 -31.66 -17.43 -8.48
C ALA A 641 -32.66 -16.30 -8.81
N GLU A 642 -33.33 -15.74 -7.81
CA GLU A 642 -34.39 -14.73 -7.97
C GLU A 642 -33.94 -13.29 -7.74
N ALA A 643 -32.69 -13.06 -7.31
CA ALA A 643 -32.21 -11.72 -6.96
C ALA A 643 -32.17 -10.79 -8.20
N PRO A 644 -32.91 -9.66 -8.22
CA PRO A 644 -32.90 -8.72 -9.34
C PRO A 644 -31.51 -8.22 -9.77
N VAL A 645 -30.61 -8.08 -8.80
CA VAL A 645 -29.23 -7.65 -9.00
C VAL A 645 -28.28 -8.59 -8.28
N VAL A 646 -27.20 -8.99 -8.97
CA VAL A 646 -26.09 -9.76 -8.42
C VAL A 646 -24.77 -9.05 -8.72
N LEU A 647 -23.93 -8.89 -7.70
CA LEU A 647 -22.57 -8.36 -7.79
C LEU A 647 -21.59 -9.48 -7.48
N VAL A 648 -20.62 -9.70 -8.38
CA VAL A 648 -19.60 -10.73 -8.18
C VAL A 648 -18.25 -10.23 -8.66
N GLY A 649 -17.20 -10.38 -7.85
CA GLY A 649 -15.86 -9.98 -8.26
C GLY A 649 -15.15 -11.06 -9.08
N PHE A 650 -14.02 -10.68 -9.65
CA PHE A 650 -13.16 -11.61 -10.40
C PHE A 650 -12.12 -12.30 -9.51
N GLU A 651 -12.01 -11.90 -8.24
CA GLU A 651 -11.08 -12.53 -7.30
C GLU A 651 -11.48 -13.99 -7.05
N ASN A 652 -10.48 -14.86 -6.92
CA ASN A 652 -10.65 -16.30 -6.67
C ASN A 652 -11.61 -17.01 -7.66
N ASP A 653 -11.70 -16.55 -8.91
CA ASP A 653 -12.57 -17.14 -9.94
C ASP A 653 -14.06 -17.16 -9.54
N HIS A 654 -14.53 -16.18 -8.76
CA HIS A 654 -15.94 -16.14 -8.31
C HIS A 654 -16.92 -16.00 -9.48
N ASP A 655 -16.66 -15.12 -10.45
CA ASP A 655 -17.52 -14.93 -11.62
C ASP A 655 -17.69 -16.20 -12.47
N SER A 656 -16.63 -16.98 -12.69
CA SER A 656 -16.71 -18.18 -13.54
C SER A 656 -17.59 -19.27 -12.90
N ARG A 657 -17.73 -19.28 -11.58
CA ARG A 657 -18.67 -20.16 -10.85
C ARG A 657 -20.11 -19.65 -10.94
N VAL A 658 -20.31 -18.34 -10.74
CA VAL A 658 -21.65 -17.74 -10.64
C VAL A 658 -22.32 -17.56 -12.01
N ARG A 659 -21.55 -17.18 -13.04
CA ARG A 659 -22.07 -16.84 -14.37
C ARG A 659 -22.87 -17.99 -15.02
N PRO A 660 -22.43 -19.27 -15.00
CA PRO A 660 -23.23 -20.37 -15.54
C PRO A 660 -24.56 -20.58 -14.79
N ALA A 661 -24.59 -20.32 -13.48
CA ALA A 661 -25.79 -20.47 -12.67
C ALA A 661 -26.83 -19.36 -12.93
N LEU A 662 -26.38 -18.14 -13.26
CA LEU A 662 -27.27 -17.05 -13.67
C LEU A 662 -27.84 -17.27 -15.09
N GLY A 663 -27.05 -17.85 -15.99
CA GLY A 663 -27.47 -18.22 -17.34
C GLY A 663 -27.97 -17.03 -18.18
N GLU A 664 -28.84 -17.30 -19.15
CA GLU A 664 -29.35 -16.27 -20.09
C GLU A 664 -30.37 -15.30 -19.48
N ASN A 665 -30.84 -15.60 -18.27
CA ASN A 665 -31.82 -14.80 -17.53
C ASN A 665 -31.25 -13.46 -17.02
N TYR A 666 -29.93 -13.29 -17.06
CA TYR A 666 -29.23 -12.09 -16.60
C TYR A 666 -28.39 -11.47 -17.72
N ILE A 667 -28.25 -10.15 -17.66
CA ILE A 667 -27.30 -9.38 -18.47
C ILE A 667 -26.17 -8.94 -17.55
N GLY A 668 -24.95 -9.35 -17.87
CA GLY A 668 -23.75 -9.02 -17.12
C GLY A 668 -22.98 -7.87 -17.75
N GLN A 669 -22.47 -6.96 -16.92
CA GLN A 669 -21.54 -5.92 -17.33
C GLN A 669 -20.32 -5.87 -16.41
N ARG A 670 -19.14 -5.79 -17.02
CA ARG A 670 -17.87 -5.61 -16.32
C ARG A 670 -17.62 -4.17 -15.93
N PHE A 671 -17.23 -3.97 -14.68
CA PHE A 671 -16.82 -2.71 -14.10
C PHE A 671 -15.52 -2.89 -13.34
N LYS A 672 -14.80 -1.79 -13.11
CA LYS A 672 -13.61 -1.84 -12.27
C LYS A 672 -13.97 -1.64 -10.81
N LEU A 673 -13.47 -2.48 -9.91
CA LEU A 673 -13.71 -2.36 -8.47
C LEU A 673 -12.67 -1.44 -7.82
N ARG A 674 -11.39 -1.82 -7.92
CA ARG A 674 -10.25 -1.11 -7.34
C ARG A 674 -9.21 -0.82 -8.41
N TRP A 675 -8.61 0.37 -8.38
CA TRP A 675 -7.46 0.75 -9.19
C TRP A 675 -6.23 0.95 -8.30
N TRP A 676 -5.02 0.86 -8.88
CA TRP A 676 -3.78 1.25 -8.19
C TRP A 676 -2.77 1.89 -9.14
N PHE A 677 -1.85 2.65 -8.55
CA PHE A 677 -0.76 3.31 -9.25
C PHE A 677 0.23 2.26 -9.80
N PRO A 678 0.75 2.39 -11.03
CA PRO A 678 1.73 1.47 -11.59
C PRO A 678 3.02 1.47 -10.75
N GLU A 679 3.51 0.29 -10.39
CA GLU A 679 4.59 0.14 -9.41
C GLU A 679 6.01 0.13 -10.02
N ASP A 680 6.17 0.77 -11.18
CA ASP A 680 7.43 0.83 -11.95
C ASP A 680 8.59 1.43 -11.15
N TYR A 681 8.29 2.25 -10.13
CA TYR A 681 9.30 2.83 -9.24
C TYR A 681 10.09 1.76 -8.46
N ARG A 682 9.58 0.53 -8.34
CA ARG A 682 10.28 -0.57 -7.69
C ARG A 682 11.53 -1.00 -8.45
N GLU A 683 11.57 -0.76 -9.76
CA GLU A 683 12.68 -1.12 -10.65
C GLU A 683 13.78 -0.03 -10.71
N ILE A 684 13.62 1.08 -9.98
CA ILE A 684 14.58 2.18 -10.00
C ILE A 684 15.91 1.74 -9.35
N THR A 685 16.98 1.77 -10.16
CA THR A 685 18.36 1.58 -9.69
C THR A 685 19.12 2.91 -9.70
N PRO A 686 20.14 3.11 -8.83
CA PRO A 686 20.98 4.31 -8.84
C PRO A 686 21.61 4.60 -10.22
N GLN A 687 22.04 3.54 -10.92
CA GLN A 687 22.58 3.65 -12.29
C GLN A 687 21.49 4.06 -13.29
N GLY A 688 20.27 3.51 -13.16
CA GLY A 688 19.12 3.88 -13.97
C GLY A 688 18.74 5.36 -13.81
N ILE A 689 18.83 5.90 -12.60
CA ILE A 689 18.63 7.34 -12.34
C ILE A 689 19.68 8.17 -13.08
N TRP A 690 20.97 7.83 -12.94
CA TRP A 690 22.05 8.58 -13.59
C TRP A 690 21.95 8.54 -15.12
N ASN A 691 21.69 7.36 -15.69
CA ASN A 691 21.48 7.19 -17.12
C ASN A 691 20.23 7.95 -17.60
N GLY A 692 19.15 7.92 -16.81
CA GLY A 692 17.89 8.63 -17.10
C GLY A 692 18.02 10.15 -17.08
N ILE A 693 18.92 10.71 -16.27
CA ILE A 693 19.22 12.16 -16.28
C ILE A 693 19.91 12.56 -17.60
N GLY A 694 20.73 11.69 -18.17
CA GLY A 694 21.37 11.92 -19.47
C GLY A 694 20.42 11.74 -20.66
N ASP A 695 19.45 10.83 -20.54
CA ASP A 695 18.52 10.46 -21.61
C ASP A 695 17.38 11.51 -21.78
N PRO A 696 17.30 12.22 -22.93
CA PRO A 696 16.23 13.18 -23.21
C PRO A 696 14.81 12.57 -23.20
N VAL A 697 14.66 11.29 -23.55
CA VAL A 697 13.37 10.59 -23.58
C VAL A 697 12.88 10.29 -22.18
N VAL A 698 13.76 9.75 -21.33
CA VAL A 698 13.43 9.49 -19.91
C VAL A 698 13.13 10.79 -19.18
N ARG A 699 13.93 11.84 -19.38
CA ARG A 699 13.65 13.18 -18.84
C ARG A 699 12.28 13.70 -19.25
N ARG A 700 11.90 13.55 -20.52
CA ARG A 700 10.58 13.97 -21.01
C ARG A 700 9.45 13.17 -20.34
N LYS A 701 9.60 11.86 -20.17
CA LYS A 701 8.60 11.03 -19.49
C LYS A 701 8.42 11.44 -18.03
N VAL A 702 9.52 11.62 -17.29
CA VAL A 702 9.49 12.11 -15.91
C VAL A 702 8.85 13.49 -15.84
N TRP A 703 9.16 14.37 -16.80
CA TRP A 703 8.58 15.71 -16.88
C TRP A 703 7.08 15.69 -17.17
N ASN A 704 6.63 14.83 -18.09
CA ASN A 704 5.22 14.64 -18.38
C ASN A 704 4.46 14.14 -17.15
N TYR A 705 5.06 13.26 -16.36
CA TYR A 705 4.49 12.87 -15.08
C TYR A 705 4.45 14.04 -14.08
N LEU A 706 5.55 14.78 -13.91
CA LEU A 706 5.64 15.90 -12.96
C LEU A 706 4.66 17.04 -13.27
N LEU A 707 4.43 17.36 -14.55
CA LEU A 707 3.52 18.44 -14.96
C LEU A 707 2.09 17.97 -15.23
N TYR A 708 1.95 16.86 -15.95
CA TYR A 708 0.68 16.43 -16.55
C TYR A 708 0.12 15.16 -15.91
N ARG A 709 0.87 14.50 -15.00
CA ARG A 709 0.48 13.25 -14.35
C ARG A 709 0.19 12.12 -15.34
N GLU A 710 0.88 12.13 -16.48
CA GLU A 710 0.89 11.03 -17.42
C GLU A 710 1.75 9.89 -16.85
N THR A 711 1.10 8.80 -16.46
CA THR A 711 1.80 7.63 -15.93
C THR A 711 2.61 6.94 -17.01
N LEU A 712 3.72 6.31 -16.61
CA LEU A 712 4.59 5.56 -17.52
C LEU A 712 3.87 4.33 -18.10
N ASN A 713 3.08 3.66 -17.27
CA ASN A 713 2.31 2.48 -17.59
C ASN A 713 0.82 2.64 -17.24
N PRO A 714 -0.08 1.80 -17.80
CA PRO A 714 -1.50 1.81 -17.44
C PRO A 714 -1.72 1.49 -15.96
N LEU A 715 -2.80 2.03 -15.40
CA LEU A 715 -3.22 1.73 -14.02
C LEU A 715 -3.57 0.24 -13.88
N GLY A 716 -3.19 -0.37 -12.76
CA GLY A 716 -3.67 -1.69 -12.39
C GLY A 716 -5.13 -1.65 -11.92
N SER A 717 -5.87 -2.74 -12.09
CA SER A 717 -7.23 -2.87 -11.55
C SER A 717 -7.63 -4.29 -11.17
N THR A 718 -8.49 -4.41 -10.16
CA THR A 718 -9.38 -5.56 -10.01
C THR A 718 -10.78 -5.15 -10.45
N ASP A 719 -11.49 -6.10 -11.05
CA ASP A 719 -12.78 -5.87 -11.69
C ASP A 719 -13.88 -6.65 -10.99
N TYR A 720 -15.13 -6.35 -11.33
CA TYR A 720 -16.32 -7.08 -10.90
C TYR A 720 -17.41 -7.02 -11.98
N MET A 721 -18.36 -7.94 -11.89
CA MET A 721 -19.54 -8.01 -12.73
C MET A 721 -20.76 -7.49 -11.97
N LEU A 722 -21.53 -6.63 -12.64
CA LEU A 722 -22.91 -6.33 -12.30
C LEU A 722 -23.80 -7.17 -13.21
N TYR A 723 -24.54 -8.10 -12.62
CA TYR A 723 -25.60 -8.83 -13.30
C TYR A 723 -26.96 -8.25 -12.93
N VAL A 724 -27.75 -7.92 -13.94
CA VAL A 724 -29.14 -7.47 -13.79
C VAL A 724 -30.05 -8.45 -14.50
N ARG A 725 -31.15 -8.83 -13.86
CA ARG A 725 -32.14 -9.73 -14.46
C ARG A 725 -32.70 -9.11 -15.74
N ARG A 726 -32.79 -9.91 -16.82
CA ARG A 726 -33.02 -9.43 -18.19
C ARG A 726 -34.34 -8.68 -18.35
N ASP A 727 -35.39 -9.07 -17.63
CA ASP A 727 -36.71 -8.41 -17.58
C ASP A 727 -36.66 -7.01 -16.94
N LEU A 728 -35.62 -6.69 -16.16
CA LEU A 728 -35.48 -5.43 -15.43
C LEU A 728 -34.43 -4.49 -16.05
N ALA A 729 -33.61 -5.00 -16.98
CA ALA A 729 -32.62 -4.24 -17.72
C ALA A 729 -33.30 -3.34 -18.77
N ALA A 730 -32.99 -2.04 -18.82
CA ALA A 730 -33.53 -1.12 -19.84
C ALA A 730 -32.60 0.07 -20.12
N GLY A 731 -32.71 0.65 -21.32
CA GLY A 731 -31.82 1.68 -21.87
C GLY A 731 -30.91 1.11 -22.98
N PRO A 732 -29.84 1.81 -23.41
CA PRO A 732 -28.86 1.29 -24.38
C PRO A 732 -28.27 -0.08 -24.02
N TRP A 733 -28.43 -0.48 -22.76
CA TRP A 733 -28.09 -1.75 -22.13
C TRP A 733 -28.98 -2.93 -22.54
N ALA A 734 -30.28 -2.70 -22.78
CA ALA A 734 -31.21 -3.72 -23.27
C ALA A 734 -31.01 -4.02 -24.77
N THR A 735 -30.50 -3.04 -25.52
CA THR A 735 -30.14 -3.17 -26.94
C THR A 735 -28.72 -3.66 -27.19
N ARG A 736 -27.90 -3.84 -26.13
CA ARG A 736 -26.59 -4.49 -26.24
C ARG A 736 -26.75 -6.00 -26.10
N SER A 737 -27.57 -6.59 -26.96
CA SER A 737 -27.32 -7.95 -27.42
C SER A 737 -25.92 -7.97 -28.04
N VAL A 738 -25.04 -8.80 -27.48
CA VAL A 738 -23.83 -9.38 -28.09
C VAL A 738 -23.38 -8.69 -29.38
N GLY A 739 -22.43 -7.76 -29.30
CA GLY A 739 -21.79 -7.16 -30.49
C GLY A 739 -21.64 -5.64 -30.46
N ALA A 740 -20.86 -5.10 -29.52
CA ALA A 740 -20.28 -3.77 -29.70
C ALA A 740 -18.99 -3.68 -28.90
N ALA A 741 -17.89 -3.95 -29.60
CA ALA A 741 -16.54 -3.70 -29.13
C ALA A 741 -16.43 -2.25 -28.64
N VAL A 742 -15.91 -2.09 -27.42
CA VAL A 742 -15.27 -0.85 -27.02
C VAL A 742 -14.11 -0.64 -27.99
N THR A 743 -14.21 0.38 -28.83
CA THR A 743 -13.14 0.86 -29.70
C THR A 743 -11.92 1.22 -28.84
N ARG A 744 -10.99 0.27 -28.75
CA ARG A 744 -9.56 0.56 -28.62
C ARG A 744 -9.00 0.69 -30.04
N SER A 745 -8.09 1.64 -30.24
CA SER A 745 -7.30 1.83 -31.47
C SER A 745 -6.75 0.50 -32.01
N PRO A 746 -6.56 0.38 -33.33
CA PRO A 746 -6.62 -0.89 -34.04
C PRO A 746 -5.40 -1.75 -33.72
N ALA A 747 -5.56 -2.66 -32.77
CA ALA A 747 -4.87 -3.93 -32.85
C ALA A 747 -5.61 -4.75 -33.91
N VAL A 748 -4.88 -5.14 -34.96
CA VAL A 748 -5.32 -5.98 -36.08
C VAL A 748 -6.36 -7.01 -35.61
N GLN A 749 -7.64 -6.77 -35.92
CA GLN A 749 -8.70 -7.76 -35.69
C GLN A 749 -8.48 -8.89 -36.70
N ALA A 750 -7.93 -10.01 -36.21
CA ALA A 750 -8.12 -11.27 -36.90
C ALA A 750 -9.62 -11.57 -36.96
N ALA A 751 -10.08 -12.08 -38.11
CA ALA A 751 -11.46 -12.45 -38.35
C ALA A 751 -12.05 -13.31 -37.21
N PRO A 752 -13.37 -13.26 -36.92
CA PRO A 752 -14.00 -14.15 -35.95
C PRO A 752 -13.69 -15.60 -36.34
N GLN A 753 -12.86 -16.27 -35.54
CA GLN A 753 -12.53 -17.67 -35.75
C GLN A 753 -13.75 -18.52 -35.36
N VAL A 754 -14.35 -19.16 -36.37
CA VAL A 754 -15.37 -20.21 -36.19
C VAL A 754 -14.70 -21.37 -35.47
N ASP A 755 -15.33 -21.93 -34.43
CA ASP A 755 -14.83 -23.12 -33.74
C ASP A 755 -14.72 -24.28 -34.75
N PRO A 756 -13.50 -24.71 -35.11
CA PRO A 756 -13.30 -25.70 -36.17
C PRO A 756 -13.80 -27.10 -35.77
N PHE A 757 -14.08 -27.33 -34.48
CA PHE A 757 -14.58 -28.61 -33.99
C PHE A 757 -16.11 -28.70 -33.98
N ALA A 758 -16.85 -27.63 -34.29
CA ALA A 758 -18.31 -27.64 -34.25
C ALA A 758 -18.94 -28.74 -35.12
N ALA A 759 -18.30 -29.09 -36.25
CA ALA A 759 -18.74 -30.17 -37.15
C ALA A 759 -18.12 -31.55 -36.85
N ALA A 760 -17.17 -31.62 -35.90
CA ALA A 760 -16.38 -32.81 -35.58
C ALA A 760 -16.62 -33.31 -34.13
N ILE A 761 -17.72 -32.90 -33.50
CA ILE A 761 -18.11 -33.38 -32.17
C ILE A 761 -18.59 -34.84 -32.28
N GLN A 762 -17.95 -35.73 -31.54
CA GLN A 762 -18.29 -37.15 -31.45
C GLN A 762 -18.89 -37.50 -30.08
N GLY A 763 -19.84 -38.43 -30.07
CA GLY A 763 -20.47 -38.96 -28.85
C GLY A 763 -19.68 -40.09 -28.21
N ILE A 764 -18.45 -39.83 -27.76
CA ILE A 764 -17.62 -40.84 -27.10
C ILE A 764 -18.01 -40.96 -25.62
N THR A 765 -18.31 -42.18 -25.17
CA THR A 765 -18.61 -42.47 -23.76
C THR A 765 -17.40 -43.12 -23.09
N GLY A 766 -17.08 -42.69 -21.87
CA GLY A 766 -16.02 -43.26 -21.06
C GLY A 766 -16.26 -44.75 -20.78
N ALA A 767 -15.22 -45.56 -21.00
CA ALA A 767 -15.24 -47.00 -20.76
C ALA A 767 -15.07 -47.35 -19.27
N GLN A 768 -14.50 -46.43 -18.49
CA GLN A 768 -14.21 -46.64 -17.08
C GLN A 768 -14.13 -45.32 -16.33
N LEU A 769 -14.54 -45.35 -15.05
CA LEU A 769 -14.55 -44.20 -14.15
C LEU A 769 -14.24 -44.63 -12.73
N TRP A 770 -13.40 -43.86 -12.05
CA TRP A 770 -13.14 -44.00 -10.62
C TRP A 770 -12.82 -42.63 -10.01
N GLY A 771 -12.98 -42.53 -8.69
CA GLY A 771 -12.83 -41.27 -7.97
C GLY A 771 -14.14 -40.68 -7.47
N SER A 772 -14.07 -39.99 -6.34
CA SER A 772 -15.15 -39.14 -5.82
C SER A 772 -14.54 -38.01 -4.99
N LYS A 773 -15.33 -37.00 -4.63
CA LYS A 773 -14.84 -35.89 -3.80
C LYS A 773 -14.50 -36.35 -2.38
N GLY A 774 -13.32 -36.00 -1.87
CA GLY A 774 -12.94 -36.23 -0.46
C GLY A 774 -11.44 -36.39 -0.25
N THR A 775 -11.07 -36.91 0.92
CA THR A 775 -9.68 -36.99 1.41
C THR A 775 -9.17 -38.43 1.57
N GLU A 776 -10.05 -39.43 1.49
CA GLU A 776 -9.69 -40.85 1.63
C GLU A 776 -9.00 -41.40 0.36
N SER A 777 -8.51 -42.65 0.42
CA SER A 777 -7.98 -43.34 -0.76
C SER A 777 -9.04 -43.46 -1.87
N SER A 778 -8.66 -43.22 -3.12
CA SER A 778 -9.58 -43.10 -4.27
C SER A 778 -10.56 -41.92 -4.19
N GLN A 779 -10.35 -40.96 -3.29
CA GLN A 779 -11.05 -39.68 -3.30
C GLN A 779 -10.09 -38.55 -3.66
N PHE A 780 -10.63 -37.51 -4.29
CA PHE A 780 -9.86 -36.37 -4.80
C PHE A 780 -10.45 -35.04 -4.36
N GLN A 781 -9.60 -34.02 -4.32
CA GLN A 781 -9.98 -32.62 -4.21
C GLN A 781 -9.26 -31.83 -5.30
N GLU A 782 -10.01 -31.42 -6.32
CA GLU A 782 -9.51 -30.69 -7.49
C GLU A 782 -8.27 -31.35 -8.13
N PRO A 783 -8.35 -32.64 -8.53
CA PRO A 783 -7.21 -33.29 -9.17
C PRO A 783 -6.85 -32.57 -10.48
N LYS A 784 -5.56 -32.47 -10.80
CA LYS A 784 -5.09 -31.70 -11.98
C LYS A 784 -4.34 -32.54 -13.00
N GLY A 785 -3.14 -32.99 -12.66
CA GLY A 785 -2.26 -33.75 -13.54
C GLY A 785 -2.50 -35.25 -13.47
N VAL A 786 -2.27 -35.95 -14.58
CA VAL A 786 -2.25 -37.41 -14.65
C VAL A 786 -1.09 -37.86 -15.54
N ALA A 787 -0.46 -38.97 -15.18
CA ALA A 787 0.52 -39.66 -16.02
C ALA A 787 0.31 -41.18 -15.94
N VAL A 788 0.61 -41.88 -17.02
CA VAL A 788 0.53 -43.35 -17.07
C VAL A 788 1.94 -43.92 -17.17
N GLY A 789 2.26 -44.85 -16.29
CA GLY A 789 3.55 -45.55 -16.26
C GLY A 789 3.67 -46.63 -17.34
N PRO A 790 4.88 -47.12 -17.61
CA PRO A 790 5.12 -48.17 -18.61
C PRO A 790 4.47 -49.51 -18.27
N ASP A 791 4.12 -49.73 -17.00
CA ASP A 791 3.41 -50.90 -16.47
C ASP A 791 1.87 -50.74 -16.53
N GLY A 792 1.37 -49.63 -17.07
CA GLY A 792 -0.07 -49.30 -17.10
C GLY A 792 -0.60 -48.66 -15.82
N SER A 793 0.24 -48.44 -14.79
CA SER A 793 -0.16 -47.75 -13.57
C SER A 793 -0.53 -46.28 -13.85
N VAL A 794 -1.60 -45.77 -13.23
CA VAL A 794 -2.04 -44.38 -13.40
C VAL A 794 -1.70 -43.55 -12.16
N TYR A 795 -0.96 -42.46 -12.35
CA TYR A 795 -0.55 -41.54 -11.29
C TYR A 795 -1.34 -40.25 -11.41
N VAL A 796 -2.03 -39.85 -10.35
CA VAL A 796 -2.90 -38.67 -10.32
C VAL A 796 -2.42 -37.69 -9.27
N VAL A 797 -2.28 -36.43 -9.67
CA VAL A 797 -1.99 -35.33 -8.76
C VAL A 797 -3.29 -34.83 -8.15
N ASP A 798 -3.45 -35.08 -6.86
CA ASP A 798 -4.61 -34.70 -6.06
C ASP A 798 -4.31 -33.33 -5.40
N THR A 799 -4.40 -32.28 -6.22
CA THR A 799 -3.82 -30.95 -5.92
C THR A 799 -4.33 -30.35 -4.61
N GLY A 800 -5.64 -30.38 -4.37
CA GLY A 800 -6.23 -29.83 -3.15
C GLY A 800 -5.90 -30.62 -1.88
N ASN A 801 -5.57 -31.91 -2.03
CA ASN A 801 -5.09 -32.76 -0.93
C ASN A 801 -3.56 -32.79 -0.81
N HIS A 802 -2.83 -32.05 -1.65
CA HIS A 802 -1.37 -31.95 -1.60
C HIS A 802 -0.64 -33.31 -1.70
N ARG A 803 -1.13 -34.23 -2.53
CA ARG A 803 -0.59 -35.59 -2.64
C ARG A 803 -0.65 -36.15 -4.07
N VAL A 804 0.06 -37.25 -4.29
CA VAL A 804 -0.06 -38.08 -5.49
C VAL A 804 -0.70 -39.42 -5.11
N GLN A 805 -1.63 -39.89 -5.94
CA GLN A 805 -2.23 -41.23 -5.81
C GLN A 805 -1.89 -42.08 -7.03
N LYS A 806 -1.47 -43.32 -6.79
CA LYS A 806 -1.17 -44.33 -7.81
C LYS A 806 -2.27 -45.39 -7.84
N PHE A 807 -2.71 -45.72 -9.05
CA PHE A 807 -3.71 -46.74 -9.34
C PHE A 807 -3.14 -47.78 -10.29
N ASP A 808 -3.67 -49.00 -10.26
CA ASP A 808 -3.35 -50.01 -11.27
C ASP A 808 -4.08 -49.72 -12.59
N GLU A 809 -3.84 -50.57 -13.60
CA GLU A 809 -4.51 -50.43 -14.90
C GLU A 809 -6.04 -50.49 -14.76
N SER A 810 -6.58 -51.21 -13.77
CA SER A 810 -8.02 -51.32 -13.51
C SER A 810 -8.59 -50.18 -12.65
N GLY A 811 -7.81 -49.14 -12.36
CA GLY A 811 -8.24 -48.01 -11.54
C GLY A 811 -8.40 -48.34 -10.05
N GLN A 812 -7.88 -49.48 -9.59
CA GLN A 812 -7.82 -49.79 -8.16
C GLN A 812 -6.67 -49.03 -7.52
N PHE A 813 -6.92 -48.49 -6.34
CA PHE A 813 -5.92 -47.76 -5.57
C PHE A 813 -4.77 -48.69 -5.13
N LEU A 814 -3.54 -48.27 -5.37
CA LEU A 814 -2.34 -48.99 -4.95
C LEU A 814 -1.69 -48.30 -3.75
N LEU A 815 -1.34 -47.01 -3.89
CA LEU A 815 -0.66 -46.24 -2.86
C LEU A 815 -0.83 -44.74 -3.06
N ALA A 816 -0.55 -43.96 -2.03
CA ALA A 816 -0.49 -42.50 -2.06
C ALA A 816 0.72 -42.00 -1.28
N TRP A 817 1.26 -40.85 -1.69
CA TRP A 817 2.32 -40.17 -0.95
C TRP A 817 2.18 -38.65 -1.06
N GLY A 818 2.74 -37.96 -0.07
CA GLY A 818 2.70 -36.50 0.05
C GLY A 818 1.63 -35.99 0.99
N GLN A 819 1.89 -34.79 1.52
CA GLN A 819 1.03 -34.01 2.38
C GLN A 819 1.37 -32.53 2.22
N LYS A 820 0.53 -31.63 2.75
CA LYS A 820 0.81 -30.20 2.72
C LYS A 820 2.06 -29.85 3.51
N GLY A 821 3.06 -29.23 2.87
CA GLY A 821 4.27 -28.80 3.54
C GLY A 821 5.41 -28.44 2.57
N GLN A 822 6.62 -28.30 3.10
CA GLN A 822 7.81 -27.86 2.36
C GLN A 822 8.99 -28.85 2.46
N ALA A 823 8.89 -29.85 3.34
CA ALA A 823 9.93 -30.86 3.50
C ALA A 823 10.02 -31.79 2.27
N GLN A 824 11.02 -32.67 2.24
CA GLN A 824 11.19 -33.64 1.16
C GLN A 824 9.98 -34.59 1.11
N GLY A 825 9.37 -34.73 -0.06
CA GLY A 825 8.16 -35.54 -0.25
C GLY A 825 6.86 -34.85 0.17
N GLU A 826 6.89 -33.63 0.71
CA GLU A 826 5.70 -32.80 0.96
C GLU A 826 5.46 -31.84 -0.21
N PHE A 827 4.21 -31.41 -0.41
CA PHE A 827 3.80 -30.58 -1.55
C PHE A 827 3.00 -29.34 -1.15
N ALA A 828 3.06 -28.29 -1.97
CA ALA A 828 2.21 -27.11 -1.89
C ALA A 828 1.51 -26.89 -3.23
N GLU A 829 0.25 -27.36 -3.32
CA GLU A 829 -0.54 -27.49 -4.55
C GLU A 829 0.31 -28.03 -5.71
N PRO A 830 0.61 -29.34 -5.75
CA PRO A 830 1.27 -29.94 -6.90
C PRO A 830 0.32 -29.94 -8.10
N TRP A 831 0.83 -29.75 -9.33
CA TRP A 831 -0.01 -29.65 -10.55
C TRP A 831 0.33 -30.70 -11.59
N GLY A 832 1.53 -30.63 -12.16
CA GLY A 832 1.98 -31.49 -13.25
C GLY A 832 2.65 -32.76 -12.73
N ILE A 833 2.50 -33.85 -13.48
CA ILE A 833 3.18 -35.12 -13.24
C ILE A 833 3.62 -35.75 -14.56
N ALA A 834 4.79 -36.39 -14.57
CA ALA A 834 5.30 -37.17 -15.68
C ALA A 834 6.01 -38.42 -15.16
N VAL A 835 6.01 -39.50 -15.96
CA VAL A 835 6.67 -40.76 -15.64
C VAL A 835 7.59 -41.14 -16.79
N ASP A 836 8.84 -41.48 -16.50
CA ASP A 836 9.80 -41.92 -17.50
C ASP A 836 9.71 -43.43 -17.81
N ALA A 837 10.45 -43.88 -18.82
CA ALA A 837 10.46 -45.28 -19.24
C ALA A 837 11.02 -46.25 -18.17
N SER A 838 11.75 -45.75 -17.17
CA SER A 838 12.26 -46.54 -16.04
C SER A 838 11.27 -46.63 -14.86
N GLY A 839 10.19 -45.83 -14.93
CA GLY A 839 9.18 -45.69 -13.90
C GLY A 839 9.50 -44.64 -12.83
N GLN A 840 10.44 -43.72 -13.07
CA GLN A 840 10.67 -42.56 -12.20
C GLN A 840 9.58 -41.52 -12.41
N VAL A 841 9.10 -40.94 -11.33
CA VAL A 841 7.97 -40.01 -11.30
C VAL A 841 8.47 -38.59 -10.98
N PHE A 842 8.08 -37.62 -11.81
CA PHE A 842 8.43 -36.22 -11.66
C PHE A 842 7.18 -35.41 -11.38
N VAL A 843 7.19 -34.62 -10.32
CA VAL A 843 6.02 -33.84 -9.87
C VAL A 843 6.41 -32.37 -9.79
N ALA A 844 5.61 -31.52 -10.44
CA ALA A 844 5.74 -30.07 -10.34
C ALA A 844 5.06 -29.59 -9.05
N ASP A 845 5.88 -29.22 -8.06
CA ASP A 845 5.46 -28.74 -6.74
C ASP A 845 5.31 -27.21 -6.79
N THR A 846 4.17 -26.76 -7.31
CA THR A 846 3.99 -25.43 -7.90
C THR A 846 4.29 -24.29 -6.94
N TRP A 847 3.80 -24.35 -5.70
CA TRP A 847 4.02 -23.27 -4.72
C TRP A 847 5.19 -23.51 -3.77
N ASN A 848 5.91 -24.63 -3.91
CA ASN A 848 7.26 -24.78 -3.36
C ASN A 848 8.35 -24.49 -4.39
N HIS A 849 7.96 -24.08 -5.61
CA HIS A 849 8.87 -23.59 -6.66
C HIS A 849 9.96 -24.59 -7.06
N ARG A 850 9.61 -25.88 -7.12
CA ARG A 850 10.56 -26.98 -7.39
C ARG A 850 9.92 -28.12 -8.18
N ILE A 851 10.76 -28.95 -8.77
CA ILE A 851 10.39 -30.28 -9.25
C ILE A 851 10.88 -31.31 -8.24
N GLN A 852 10.03 -32.26 -7.88
CA GLN A 852 10.39 -33.39 -7.03
C GLN A 852 10.36 -34.69 -7.84
N LYS A 853 11.35 -35.55 -7.60
CA LYS A 853 11.57 -36.83 -8.26
C LYS A 853 11.38 -37.98 -7.28
N PHE A 854 10.65 -39.01 -7.71
CA PHE A 854 10.32 -40.19 -6.93
C PHE A 854 10.57 -41.47 -7.73
N ASP A 855 10.71 -42.60 -7.05
CA ASP A 855 10.60 -43.91 -7.69
C ASP A 855 9.14 -44.34 -7.87
N ARG A 856 8.94 -45.52 -8.47
CA ARG A 856 7.61 -46.10 -8.74
C ARG A 856 6.77 -46.40 -7.50
N ASP A 857 7.40 -46.43 -6.31
CA ASP A 857 6.78 -46.74 -5.03
C ASP A 857 6.56 -45.46 -4.19
N GLY A 858 6.82 -44.27 -4.77
CA GLY A 858 6.59 -42.98 -4.13
C GLY A 858 7.72 -42.55 -3.19
N LYS A 859 8.88 -43.22 -3.20
CA LYS A 859 10.03 -42.82 -2.39
C LYS A 859 10.74 -41.64 -3.03
N PHE A 860 11.02 -40.62 -2.23
CA PHE A 860 11.74 -39.43 -2.66
C PHE A 860 13.17 -39.79 -3.11
N LEU A 861 13.54 -39.36 -4.32
CA LEU A 861 14.86 -39.57 -4.91
C LEU A 861 15.67 -38.26 -5.02
N GLY A 862 15.01 -37.12 -5.14
CA GLY A 862 15.67 -35.82 -5.26
C GLY A 862 14.70 -34.70 -5.64
N ALA A 863 15.17 -33.46 -5.57
CA ALA A 863 14.43 -32.28 -6.01
C ALA A 863 15.39 -31.18 -6.47
N TRP A 864 14.92 -30.34 -7.38
CA TRP A 864 15.67 -29.17 -7.84
C TRP A 864 14.74 -27.99 -8.11
N GLY A 865 15.34 -26.80 -8.16
CA GLY A 865 14.62 -25.53 -8.25
C GLY A 865 14.38 -24.88 -6.89
N LYS A 866 14.26 -23.55 -6.92
CA LYS A 866 13.92 -22.67 -5.81
C LYS A 866 13.12 -21.49 -6.33
N TYR A 867 12.55 -20.70 -5.42
CA TYR A 867 11.80 -19.50 -5.77
C TYR A 867 12.63 -18.52 -6.63
N ALA A 868 12.13 -18.21 -7.81
CA ALA A 868 12.62 -17.16 -8.70
C ALA A 868 11.72 -15.92 -8.59
N SER A 869 12.28 -14.72 -8.41
CA SER A 869 11.51 -13.47 -8.44
C SER A 869 11.18 -13.06 -9.88
N VAL A 870 9.93 -12.65 -10.14
CA VAL A 870 9.49 -12.08 -11.43
C VAL A 870 9.94 -10.62 -11.62
N ALA A 871 10.57 -10.02 -10.61
CA ALA A 871 10.82 -8.59 -10.52
C ALA A 871 11.83 -8.02 -11.54
N ASP A 872 12.64 -8.88 -12.18
CA ASP A 872 13.80 -8.41 -12.96
C ASP A 872 13.81 -8.84 -14.43
N GLY A 873 12.84 -9.64 -14.90
CA GLY A 873 12.92 -10.26 -16.22
C GLY A 873 14.16 -11.16 -16.44
N VAL A 874 14.93 -11.40 -15.38
CA VAL A 874 16.12 -12.25 -15.31
C VAL A 874 15.92 -13.24 -14.15
N SER A 875 14.97 -14.16 -14.31
CA SER A 875 14.95 -15.35 -13.47
C SER A 875 16.16 -16.21 -13.84
N ASN A 876 17.04 -16.53 -12.88
CA ASN A 876 18.17 -17.42 -13.14
C ASN A 876 17.65 -18.73 -13.76
N PRO A 877 18.24 -19.18 -14.88
CA PRO A 877 17.96 -20.51 -15.40
C PRO A 877 18.17 -21.57 -14.31
N GLY A 878 17.21 -22.48 -14.13
CA GLY A 878 17.18 -23.49 -13.06
C GLY A 878 16.23 -23.19 -11.89
N ASP A 879 15.84 -21.92 -11.69
CA ASP A 879 14.88 -21.51 -10.66
C ASP A 879 13.45 -21.36 -11.25
N PHE A 880 12.41 -21.41 -10.40
CA PHE A 880 11.01 -21.38 -10.83
C PHE A 880 10.16 -20.37 -10.04
N TYR A 881 9.19 -19.71 -10.68
CA TYR A 881 8.17 -18.92 -9.96
C TYR A 881 6.88 -19.71 -9.73
N GLY A 882 6.56 -20.64 -10.63
CA GLY A 882 5.38 -21.48 -10.52
C GLY A 882 5.41 -22.55 -11.59
N PRO A 883 6.19 -23.62 -11.41
CA PRO A 883 6.26 -24.71 -12.38
C PRO A 883 4.93 -25.47 -12.34
N ARG A 884 4.29 -25.66 -13.51
CA ARG A 884 2.96 -26.31 -13.58
C ARG A 884 2.91 -27.53 -14.50
N GLY A 885 3.58 -27.47 -15.64
CA GLY A 885 3.71 -28.59 -16.57
C GLY A 885 5.06 -29.26 -16.43
N VAL A 886 5.08 -30.58 -16.50
CA VAL A 886 6.30 -31.38 -16.60
C VAL A 886 6.08 -32.48 -17.62
N ALA A 887 7.08 -32.74 -18.46
CA ALA A 887 7.09 -33.83 -19.43
C ALA A 887 8.51 -34.42 -19.51
N VAL A 888 8.63 -35.71 -19.85
CA VAL A 888 9.93 -36.39 -19.97
C VAL A 888 10.01 -37.06 -21.34
N ASP A 889 11.16 -36.93 -22.01
CA ASP A 889 11.40 -37.59 -23.30
C ASP A 889 12.03 -38.98 -23.15
N ALA A 890 12.12 -39.73 -24.26
CA ALA A 890 12.68 -41.08 -24.27
C ALA A 890 14.17 -41.14 -23.91
N ALA A 891 14.89 -40.02 -24.00
CA ALA A 891 16.29 -39.91 -23.58
C ALA A 891 16.44 -39.56 -22.08
N GLY A 892 15.32 -39.30 -21.39
CA GLY A 892 15.29 -38.96 -19.96
C GLY A 892 15.48 -37.48 -19.65
N PHE A 893 15.37 -36.58 -20.64
CA PHE A 893 15.34 -35.13 -20.36
C PHE A 893 13.98 -34.70 -19.85
N VAL A 894 13.99 -33.84 -18.83
CA VAL A 894 12.80 -33.31 -18.16
C VAL A 894 12.54 -31.89 -18.63
N TYR A 895 11.35 -31.65 -19.18
CA TYR A 895 10.90 -30.35 -19.66
C TYR A 895 9.89 -29.79 -18.67
N VAL A 896 10.10 -28.55 -18.25
CA VAL A 896 9.30 -27.88 -17.22
C VAL A 896 8.75 -26.58 -17.77
N ALA A 897 7.43 -26.40 -17.67
CA ALA A 897 6.78 -25.13 -17.93
C ALA A 897 6.87 -24.26 -16.67
N ASP A 898 7.80 -23.31 -16.67
CA ASP A 898 7.93 -22.28 -15.65
C ASP A 898 6.90 -21.18 -15.92
N THR A 899 5.64 -21.49 -15.66
CA THR A 899 4.47 -20.72 -16.10
C THR A 899 4.57 -19.26 -15.71
N GLY A 900 5.00 -19.01 -14.48
CA GLY A 900 5.18 -17.66 -13.91
C GLY A 900 6.23 -16.80 -14.59
N ASN A 901 7.30 -17.42 -15.12
CA ASN A 901 8.36 -16.73 -15.85
C ASN A 901 8.17 -16.81 -17.38
N HIS A 902 7.06 -17.39 -17.84
CA HIS A 902 6.69 -17.46 -19.26
C HIS A 902 7.77 -18.12 -20.15
N ARG A 903 8.37 -19.20 -19.64
CA ARG A 903 9.46 -19.93 -20.31
C ARG A 903 9.35 -21.45 -20.11
N ILE A 904 10.01 -22.20 -20.99
CA ILE A 904 10.22 -23.64 -20.88
C ILE A 904 11.68 -23.89 -20.53
N GLN A 905 11.92 -24.76 -19.57
CA GLN A 905 13.27 -25.14 -19.13
C GLN A 905 13.45 -26.66 -19.32
N LYS A 906 14.58 -27.04 -19.92
CA LYS A 906 15.00 -28.44 -20.15
C LYS A 906 16.10 -28.80 -19.16
N PHE A 907 15.94 -29.93 -18.50
CA PHE A 907 16.88 -30.49 -17.53
C PHE A 907 17.27 -31.91 -17.93
N ASP A 908 18.43 -32.37 -17.49
CA ASP A 908 18.76 -33.79 -17.55
C ASP A 908 18.08 -34.57 -16.42
N ASN A 909 18.28 -35.89 -16.40
CA ASN A 909 17.65 -36.76 -15.40
C ASN A 909 18.20 -36.55 -13.96
N ALA A 910 19.33 -35.86 -13.80
CA ALA A 910 19.89 -35.48 -12.50
C ALA A 910 19.30 -34.17 -11.96
N GLY A 911 18.57 -33.43 -12.80
CA GLY A 911 18.01 -32.11 -12.46
C GLY A 911 18.92 -30.94 -12.82
N GLU A 912 19.99 -31.18 -13.59
CA GLU A 912 20.88 -30.13 -14.08
C GLU A 912 20.30 -29.48 -15.33
N LEU A 913 20.42 -28.16 -15.41
CA LEU A 913 19.84 -27.39 -16.51
C LEU A 913 20.62 -27.60 -17.82
N VAL A 914 19.88 -27.90 -18.88
CA VAL A 914 20.41 -28.11 -20.23
C VAL A 914 20.11 -26.93 -21.16
N ALA A 915 18.85 -26.45 -21.18
CA ALA A 915 18.44 -25.37 -22.08
C ALA A 915 17.22 -24.61 -21.54
N VAL A 916 17.06 -23.37 -22.02
CA VAL A 916 15.89 -22.52 -21.73
C VAL A 916 15.40 -21.88 -23.02
N ALA A 917 14.08 -21.85 -23.20
CA ALA A 917 13.45 -21.14 -24.30
C ALA A 917 12.23 -20.36 -23.83
N GLY A 918 11.97 -19.24 -24.50
CA GLY A 918 10.81 -18.42 -24.22
C GLY A 918 11.06 -17.24 -23.31
N ARG A 919 10.16 -16.27 -23.47
CA ARG A 919 10.00 -15.07 -22.65
C ARG A 919 8.55 -14.61 -22.80
N ARG A 920 8.11 -13.72 -21.93
CA ARG A 920 6.77 -13.12 -22.02
C ARG A 920 6.51 -12.52 -23.40
N GLY A 921 5.41 -12.87 -24.03
CA GLY A 921 4.93 -12.24 -25.26
C GLY A 921 4.10 -13.17 -26.14
N ALA A 922 3.68 -12.66 -27.31
CA ALA A 922 2.81 -13.34 -28.26
C ALA A 922 3.50 -13.71 -29.58
N ALA A 923 4.75 -13.31 -29.80
CA ALA A 923 5.51 -13.72 -30.99
C ALA A 923 5.81 -15.23 -30.96
N ILE A 924 6.21 -15.78 -32.11
CA ILE A 924 6.67 -17.17 -32.20
C ILE A 924 7.87 -17.37 -31.26
N GLY A 925 7.82 -18.43 -30.44
CA GLY A 925 8.83 -18.69 -29.41
C GLY A 925 8.75 -17.83 -28.17
N GLN A 926 7.76 -16.94 -28.06
CA GLN A 926 7.37 -16.30 -26.80
C GLN A 926 6.14 -16.99 -26.21
N PHE A 927 5.96 -16.91 -24.90
CA PHE A 927 4.84 -17.53 -24.20
C PHE A 927 4.09 -16.54 -23.31
N SER A 928 2.82 -16.84 -23.07
CA SER A 928 1.96 -16.18 -22.10
C SER A 928 1.18 -17.26 -21.36
N GLU A 929 1.63 -17.56 -20.14
CA GLU A 929 1.19 -18.71 -19.32
C GLU A 929 1.30 -20.06 -20.06
N PRO A 930 2.53 -20.52 -20.34
CA PRO A 930 2.74 -21.89 -20.80
C PRO A 930 2.39 -22.86 -19.66
N VAL A 931 1.55 -23.88 -19.93
CA VAL A 931 1.14 -24.85 -18.90
C VAL A 931 1.35 -26.30 -19.35
N GLY A 932 0.41 -26.88 -20.09
CA GLY A 932 0.53 -28.25 -20.58
C GLY A 932 1.76 -28.45 -21.48
N LEU A 933 2.50 -29.53 -21.23
CA LEU A 933 3.62 -29.98 -22.03
C LEU A 933 3.39 -31.41 -22.50
N ALA A 934 3.75 -31.70 -23.75
CA ALA A 934 3.83 -33.06 -24.27
C ALA A 934 5.07 -33.21 -25.15
N VAL A 935 5.65 -34.41 -25.19
CA VAL A 935 6.78 -34.72 -26.07
C VAL A 935 6.36 -35.83 -27.04
N ASP A 936 6.61 -35.65 -28.33
CA ASP A 936 6.37 -36.68 -29.34
C ASP A 936 7.54 -37.67 -29.46
N ARG A 937 7.36 -38.75 -30.25
CA ARG A 937 8.38 -39.79 -30.42
C ARG A 937 9.64 -39.31 -31.14
N GLU A 938 9.54 -38.20 -31.88
CA GLU A 938 10.68 -37.58 -32.55
C GLU A 938 11.40 -36.55 -31.68
N GLY A 939 10.95 -36.36 -30.43
CA GLY A 939 11.53 -35.44 -29.46
C GLY A 939 11.11 -33.98 -29.63
N ALA A 940 10.03 -33.70 -30.38
CA ALA A 940 9.44 -32.36 -30.44
C ALA A 940 8.55 -32.11 -29.22
N ILE A 941 8.57 -30.86 -28.73
CA ILE A 941 7.89 -30.44 -27.52
C ILE A 941 6.70 -29.57 -27.88
N LEU A 942 5.51 -29.99 -27.47
CA LEU A 942 4.29 -29.21 -27.62
C LEU A 942 3.99 -28.46 -26.33
N VAL A 943 3.70 -27.16 -26.47
CA VAL A 943 3.46 -26.24 -25.37
C VAL A 943 2.06 -25.64 -25.51
N ALA A 944 1.23 -25.84 -24.49
CA ALA A 944 -0.03 -25.12 -24.35
C ALA A 944 0.26 -23.68 -23.90
N ASP A 945 0.30 -22.77 -24.87
CA ASP A 945 0.54 -21.34 -24.67
C ASP A 945 -0.79 -20.64 -24.38
N THR A 946 -1.28 -20.89 -23.16
CA THR A 946 -2.69 -20.78 -22.79
C THR A 946 -3.29 -19.40 -23.07
N TRP A 947 -2.65 -18.32 -22.61
CA TRP A 947 -3.20 -16.97 -22.79
C TRP A 947 -2.96 -16.40 -24.18
N ASN A 948 -2.04 -16.99 -24.95
CA ASN A 948 -1.94 -16.71 -26.38
C ASN A 948 -2.91 -17.57 -27.21
N ARG A 949 -3.68 -18.48 -26.57
CA ARG A 949 -4.75 -19.28 -27.17
C ARG A 949 -4.24 -20.12 -28.34
N ARG A 950 -3.11 -20.78 -28.16
CA ARG A 950 -2.45 -21.59 -29.19
C ARG A 950 -1.66 -22.73 -28.59
N ILE A 951 -1.39 -23.74 -29.41
CA ILE A 951 -0.31 -24.70 -29.17
C ILE A 951 0.89 -24.26 -30.00
N GLN A 952 2.07 -24.25 -29.39
CA GLN A 952 3.34 -24.11 -30.09
C GLN A 952 4.11 -25.43 -30.04
N ARG A 953 4.63 -25.87 -31.19
CA ARG A 953 5.52 -27.02 -31.31
C ARG A 953 6.96 -26.53 -31.46
N LEU A 954 7.83 -27.04 -30.62
CA LEU A 954 9.26 -26.76 -30.60
C LEU A 954 10.03 -28.03 -31.00
N ASP A 955 11.18 -27.89 -31.65
CA ASP A 955 12.10 -29.01 -31.85
C ASP A 955 12.87 -29.38 -30.57
N ALA A 956 13.73 -30.40 -30.64
CA ALA A 956 14.53 -30.88 -29.50
C ALA A 956 15.50 -29.83 -28.92
N ASN A 957 15.79 -28.76 -29.67
CA ASN A 957 16.60 -27.62 -29.25
C ASN A 957 15.73 -26.46 -28.71
N LEU A 958 14.43 -26.69 -28.51
CA LEU A 958 13.43 -25.71 -28.10
C LEU A 958 13.20 -24.57 -29.11
N THR A 959 13.52 -24.79 -30.39
CA THR A 959 13.26 -23.83 -31.46
C THR A 959 11.84 -24.01 -31.98
N PRO A 960 11.01 -22.95 -32.09
CA PRO A 960 9.66 -23.07 -32.61
C PRO A 960 9.65 -23.50 -34.08
N VAL A 961 8.89 -24.54 -34.39
CA VAL A 961 8.75 -25.08 -35.75
C VAL A 961 7.33 -24.95 -36.30
N GLN A 962 6.31 -24.93 -35.42
CA GLN A 962 4.91 -24.85 -35.82
C GLN A 962 4.04 -24.27 -34.72
N GLN A 963 2.88 -23.70 -35.08
CA GLN A 963 1.85 -23.29 -34.13
C GLN A 963 0.46 -23.35 -34.77
N TRP A 964 -0.58 -23.53 -33.96
CA TRP A 964 -1.97 -23.38 -34.39
C TRP A 964 -2.85 -22.84 -33.23
N PRO A 965 -3.89 -22.07 -33.55
CA PRO A 965 -4.77 -21.46 -32.54
C PRO A 965 -5.75 -22.46 -31.95
N ILE A 966 -6.18 -22.21 -30.71
CA ILE A 966 -7.28 -22.91 -30.03
C ILE A 966 -8.32 -21.89 -29.58
N VAL A 967 -9.48 -21.92 -30.23
CA VAL A 967 -10.58 -20.97 -30.00
C VAL A 967 -11.18 -21.13 -28.59
N GLY A 968 -11.24 -22.36 -28.07
CA GLY A 968 -11.86 -22.68 -26.77
C GLY A 968 -11.16 -22.09 -25.54
N TRP A 969 -9.87 -21.77 -25.64
CA TRP A 969 -9.07 -21.23 -24.52
C TRP A 969 -9.25 -19.71 -24.36
N ALA A 970 -10.48 -19.25 -24.18
CA ALA A 970 -10.78 -17.81 -24.08
C ALA A 970 -10.52 -17.21 -22.69
N SER A 971 -10.39 -18.05 -21.66
CA SER A 971 -10.26 -17.63 -20.25
C SER A 971 -8.82 -17.27 -19.89
N THR A 972 -8.66 -16.24 -19.05
CA THR A 972 -7.38 -15.88 -18.44
C THR A 972 -7.26 -16.37 -17.00
N SER A 973 -8.17 -17.23 -16.53
CA SER A 973 -8.09 -17.75 -15.17
C SER A 973 -6.78 -18.52 -14.95
N VAL A 974 -6.29 -18.47 -13.72
CA VAL A 974 -5.06 -19.14 -13.33
C VAL A 974 -5.29 -20.60 -12.96
N SER A 975 -6.52 -21.02 -12.66
CA SER A 975 -6.85 -22.35 -12.11
C SER A 975 -7.20 -23.39 -13.19
N ASN A 976 -7.84 -22.96 -14.27
CA ASN A 976 -8.47 -23.76 -15.32
C ASN A 976 -7.55 -24.02 -16.54
N LYS A 977 -6.36 -24.56 -16.29
CA LYS A 977 -5.33 -24.64 -17.32
C LYS A 977 -5.41 -25.93 -18.16
N PRO A 978 -5.22 -25.86 -19.48
CA PRO A 978 -5.24 -27.02 -20.35
C PRO A 978 -3.93 -27.82 -20.29
N TYR A 979 -4.04 -29.13 -20.49
CA TYR A 979 -2.93 -30.07 -20.67
C TYR A 979 -2.95 -30.69 -22.05
N LEU A 980 -1.81 -31.26 -22.46
CA LEU A 980 -1.58 -31.85 -23.76
C LEU A 980 -1.05 -33.28 -23.61
N VAL A 981 -1.33 -34.14 -24.59
CA VAL A 981 -0.66 -35.43 -24.78
C VAL A 981 -0.56 -35.74 -26.27
N VAL A 982 0.42 -36.55 -26.68
CA VAL A 982 0.58 -37.01 -28.06
C VAL A 982 0.37 -38.53 -28.09
N ASP A 983 -0.47 -39.00 -29.02
CA ASP A 983 -0.76 -40.42 -29.16
C ASP A 983 0.30 -41.18 -29.98
N GLY A 984 0.14 -42.49 -30.08
CA GLY A 984 1.07 -43.36 -30.81
C GLY A 984 1.10 -43.16 -32.33
N GLN A 985 0.17 -42.37 -32.89
CA GLN A 985 0.12 -42.01 -34.31
C GLN A 985 0.66 -40.58 -34.55
N GLY A 986 0.99 -39.83 -33.50
CA GLY A 986 1.46 -38.46 -33.56
C GLY A 986 0.35 -37.41 -33.55
N ASN A 987 -0.90 -37.79 -33.24
CA ASN A 987 -1.99 -36.84 -33.05
C ASN A 987 -1.86 -36.16 -31.69
N VAL A 988 -2.28 -34.90 -31.62
CA VAL A 988 -2.19 -34.06 -30.43
C VAL A 988 -3.56 -33.97 -29.79
N LEU A 989 -3.64 -34.35 -28.51
CA LEU A 989 -4.84 -34.17 -27.71
C LEU A 989 -4.64 -33.03 -26.73
N ALA A 990 -5.67 -32.20 -26.57
CA ALA A 990 -5.67 -31.05 -25.70
C ALA A 990 -6.98 -30.94 -24.92
N THR A 991 -6.91 -30.63 -23.63
CA THR A 991 -8.13 -30.29 -22.89
C THR A 991 -8.61 -28.89 -23.25
N ASP A 992 -9.93 -28.73 -23.26
CA ASP A 992 -10.62 -27.44 -23.35
C ASP A 992 -11.49 -27.30 -22.09
N PRO A 993 -10.88 -26.88 -20.95
CA PRO A 993 -11.51 -26.96 -19.64
C PRO A 993 -12.85 -26.21 -19.58
N GLU A 994 -12.89 -25.00 -20.17
CA GLU A 994 -14.05 -24.12 -20.13
C GLU A 994 -15.24 -24.65 -20.93
N ASN A 995 -14.97 -25.33 -22.04
CA ASN A 995 -16.00 -25.93 -22.87
C ASN A 995 -16.26 -27.40 -22.53
N ASN A 996 -15.65 -27.91 -21.44
CA ASN A 996 -15.90 -29.24 -20.89
C ASN A 996 -15.69 -30.38 -21.89
N ARG A 997 -14.63 -30.29 -22.69
CA ARG A 997 -14.33 -31.22 -23.78
C ARG A 997 -12.84 -31.48 -23.96
N VAL A 998 -12.53 -32.52 -24.72
CA VAL A 998 -11.19 -32.82 -25.21
C VAL A 998 -11.18 -32.61 -26.72
N LEU A 999 -10.10 -32.02 -27.24
CA LEU A 999 -9.87 -31.73 -28.64
C LEU A 999 -8.75 -32.63 -29.16
N GLN A 1000 -8.91 -33.20 -30.34
CA GLN A 1000 -7.91 -34.02 -31.03
C GLN A 1000 -7.53 -33.38 -32.36
N PHE A 1001 -6.24 -33.19 -32.57
CA PHE A 1001 -5.65 -32.61 -33.78
C PHE A 1001 -4.72 -33.63 -34.43
N SER A 1002 -4.60 -33.59 -35.74
CA SER A 1002 -3.53 -34.28 -36.46
C SER A 1002 -2.17 -33.63 -36.16
N ARG A 1003 -1.09 -34.29 -36.58
CA ARG A 1003 0.29 -33.83 -36.34
C ARG A 1003 0.58 -32.42 -36.88
N ASP A 1004 -0.14 -31.98 -37.91
CA ASP A 1004 -0.04 -30.65 -38.51
C ASP A 1004 -0.97 -29.60 -37.88
N GLY A 1005 -1.73 -29.97 -36.86
CA GLY A 1005 -2.65 -29.06 -36.16
C GLY A 1005 -4.04 -28.94 -36.80
N SER A 1006 -4.37 -29.79 -37.78
CA SER A 1006 -5.71 -29.85 -38.36
C SER A 1006 -6.68 -30.56 -37.39
N PRO A 1007 -7.93 -30.08 -37.22
CA PRO A 1007 -8.90 -30.66 -36.29
C PRO A 1007 -9.35 -32.06 -36.77
N LEU A 1008 -9.35 -33.05 -35.87
CA LEU A 1008 -9.81 -34.42 -36.16
C LEU A 1008 -11.13 -34.74 -35.46
N ALA A 1009 -11.20 -34.54 -34.14
CA ALA A 1009 -12.37 -34.87 -33.33
C ALA A 1009 -12.42 -34.02 -32.06
N ALA A 1010 -13.62 -33.85 -31.51
CA ALA A 1010 -13.82 -33.34 -30.15
C ALA A 1010 -14.90 -34.15 -29.45
N TRP A 1011 -14.78 -34.37 -28.14
CA TRP A 1011 -15.82 -35.03 -27.35
C TRP A 1011 -15.88 -34.49 -25.93
N GLY A 1012 -17.02 -34.69 -25.29
CA GLY A 1012 -17.33 -34.16 -23.97
C GLY A 1012 -18.45 -33.13 -24.03
N LYS A 1013 -19.21 -33.09 -22.95
CA LYS A 1013 -20.30 -32.15 -22.68
C LYS A 1013 -20.30 -31.84 -21.18
N PRO A 1014 -20.85 -30.71 -20.72
CA PRO A 1014 -20.96 -30.45 -19.30
C PRO A 1014 -21.88 -31.47 -18.62
N GLY A 1015 -21.41 -32.09 -17.54
CA GLY A 1015 -22.24 -33.01 -16.74
C GLY A 1015 -21.44 -34.06 -15.96
N PRO A 1016 -22.11 -34.90 -15.16
CA PRO A 1016 -21.49 -35.96 -14.36
C PRO A 1016 -21.68 -37.37 -14.96
N ASP A 1017 -22.22 -37.52 -16.18
CA ASP A 1017 -22.32 -38.84 -16.81
C ASP A 1017 -20.97 -39.29 -17.44
N LEU A 1018 -20.89 -40.52 -17.96
CA LEU A 1018 -19.66 -41.07 -18.56
C LEU A 1018 -19.28 -40.44 -19.91
N ALA A 1019 -20.20 -39.73 -20.56
CA ALA A 1019 -19.94 -38.97 -21.79
C ALA A 1019 -19.66 -37.48 -21.50
N ALA A 1020 -19.70 -37.09 -20.23
CA ALA A 1020 -19.61 -35.70 -19.78
C ALA A 1020 -18.38 -35.45 -18.92
N LEU A 1021 -17.89 -34.22 -18.98
CA LEU A 1021 -16.75 -33.71 -18.24
C LEU A 1021 -17.12 -32.38 -17.57
N ARG A 1022 -16.42 -32.00 -16.51
CA ARG A 1022 -16.47 -30.67 -15.91
C ARG A 1022 -15.08 -30.18 -15.59
N LEU A 1023 -14.63 -29.18 -16.36
CA LEU A 1023 -13.29 -28.61 -16.26
C LEU A 1023 -12.21 -29.71 -16.42
N PRO A 1024 -12.17 -30.42 -17.55
CA PRO A 1024 -11.14 -31.42 -17.80
C PRO A 1024 -9.77 -30.73 -17.85
N THR A 1025 -8.81 -31.21 -17.07
CA THR A 1025 -7.45 -30.63 -17.02
C THR A 1025 -6.42 -31.59 -17.57
N GLY A 1026 -6.05 -32.63 -16.82
CA GLY A 1026 -4.96 -33.55 -17.12
C GLY A 1026 -5.33 -34.58 -18.18
N LEU A 1027 -4.33 -34.94 -18.99
CA LEU A 1027 -4.42 -35.97 -20.02
C LEU A 1027 -3.27 -36.95 -19.91
N GLY A 1028 -3.57 -38.23 -20.08
CA GLY A 1028 -2.60 -39.30 -20.26
C GLY A 1028 -3.10 -40.30 -21.30
N ILE A 1029 -2.18 -41.10 -21.84
CA ILE A 1029 -2.50 -42.20 -22.75
C ILE A 1029 -1.91 -43.46 -22.16
N ASP A 1030 -2.72 -44.52 -22.08
CA ASP A 1030 -2.26 -45.81 -21.59
C ASP A 1030 -1.63 -46.68 -22.70
N PRO A 1031 -0.94 -47.78 -22.37
CA PRO A 1031 -0.31 -48.65 -23.36
C PRO A 1031 -1.28 -49.25 -24.40
N ALA A 1032 -2.57 -49.29 -24.10
CA ALA A 1032 -3.62 -49.75 -25.02
C ALA A 1032 -4.16 -48.62 -25.94
N GLY A 1033 -3.62 -47.40 -25.83
CA GLY A 1033 -4.04 -46.24 -26.62
C GLY A 1033 -5.31 -45.56 -26.11
N ARG A 1034 -5.79 -45.88 -24.91
CA ARG A 1034 -6.97 -45.24 -24.31
C ARG A 1034 -6.55 -43.94 -23.63
N VAL A 1035 -7.44 -42.94 -23.68
CA VAL A 1035 -7.17 -41.60 -23.13
C VAL A 1035 -7.71 -41.50 -21.71
N VAL A 1036 -6.83 -41.18 -20.77
CA VAL A 1036 -7.15 -40.93 -19.37
C VAL A 1036 -7.30 -39.43 -19.17
N VAL A 1037 -8.46 -38.99 -18.70
CA VAL A 1037 -8.81 -37.57 -18.50
C VAL A 1037 -9.08 -37.33 -17.03
N VAL A 1038 -8.46 -36.27 -16.48
CA VAL A 1038 -8.79 -35.76 -15.15
C VAL A 1038 -10.00 -34.85 -15.25
N ASP A 1039 -11.12 -35.28 -14.68
CA ASP A 1039 -12.37 -34.53 -14.62
C ASP A 1039 -12.43 -33.76 -13.29
N SER A 1040 -11.74 -32.61 -13.28
CA SER A 1040 -11.29 -31.94 -12.05
C SER A 1040 -12.43 -31.52 -11.13
N LEU A 1041 -13.47 -30.87 -11.67
CA LEU A 1041 -14.60 -30.41 -10.83
C LEU A 1041 -15.52 -31.55 -10.38
N ASN A 1042 -15.58 -32.63 -11.15
CA ASN A 1042 -16.28 -33.83 -10.70
C ASN A 1042 -15.43 -34.70 -9.75
N ASN A 1043 -14.17 -34.33 -9.49
CA ASN A 1043 -13.24 -35.03 -8.59
C ASN A 1043 -13.08 -36.52 -8.96
N ARG A 1044 -12.86 -36.81 -10.24
CA ARG A 1044 -12.78 -38.18 -10.76
C ARG A 1044 -11.86 -38.28 -11.97
N ILE A 1045 -11.54 -39.51 -12.34
CA ILE A 1045 -10.78 -39.87 -13.53
C ILE A 1045 -11.71 -40.63 -14.48
N VAL A 1046 -11.66 -40.29 -15.76
CA VAL A 1046 -12.45 -40.94 -16.81
C VAL A 1046 -11.51 -41.46 -17.88
N ARG A 1047 -11.69 -42.72 -18.29
CA ARG A 1047 -10.93 -43.34 -19.37
C ARG A 1047 -11.80 -43.52 -20.60
N PHE A 1048 -11.36 -42.98 -21.74
CA PHE A 1048 -12.05 -43.06 -23.03
C PHE A 1048 -11.34 -44.04 -23.96
N GLY A 1049 -12.10 -44.94 -24.58
CA GLY A 1049 -11.62 -45.72 -25.71
C GLY A 1049 -11.82 -44.90 -26.98
N ILE A 1050 -10.73 -44.51 -27.64
CA ILE A 1050 -10.79 -43.92 -28.98
C ILE A 1050 -10.57 -45.10 -29.93
N GLY A 1051 -11.64 -45.56 -30.58
CA GLY A 1051 -11.52 -46.61 -31.60
C GLY A 1051 -10.66 -46.13 -32.77
N PRO A 1052 -10.07 -47.05 -33.57
CA PRO A 1052 -9.41 -46.68 -34.81
C PRO A 1052 -10.33 -45.96 -35.80
#